data_AF-A0A352DQF8-F1
#
_entry.id   AF-A0A352DQF8-F1
#
_cell.length_a   1.000
_cell.length_b   1.000
_cell.length_c   1.000
_cell.angle_alpha   90.00
_cell.angle_beta   90.00
_cell.angle_gamma   90.00
#
_symmetry.space_group_name_H-M   'P 1'
#
loop_
_entity.id
_entity.type
_entity.pdbx_description
1 polymer ?
#
loop_
_entity_poly.entity_id
_entity_poly.type
_entity_poly.pdbx_seq_one_letter_code
_entity_poly.pdbx_strand_id
1 'polypeptide(L)'
;GMATNIPPHNLGEVIDALQLLIDDPDCTLEQLMEHVKGPDFPTGGIVMGKAGIRAAYGTGRGKIILRSRTHFEEIKGRNCIIVDEIPYMIKKTLILKNINQLCKDKKIEGIYDLRDESDKDGMRIVIELKKDAIPNIVLNKLFSMTKLQDTVGIIMLALVNNEPKVLTLKQMLQHYLDFQVDVIQRRTRFDLRKALERAHILQGFILAADHIDEIIRIIRSSSNIPDAKARLIERFKDEDMSALLERIDEFRGMDVFGLLDTAEFDLSGDHLASAKGLSEEQAEAIVQMRLGQLTGLERQKIVDEMFGLLTRIKEFEEILADVNRVYQVIMEDLNAIRKKFSDPRRTDIESVSGEVDIEDLIPVEECVVTLTNNGYIKRMPVSEYKTQRRGGRGITGMKQREEDFVDEMFIAGSHDNVLFISNKGIMYKLKCYEIPDGSKASRGFNLINLLPLTEGEKIAAMIKTTDFSEERFITMVTKNGKIKRSNLSLYKNVRKNGLIAIGLDEGDEIAGVRMTDGNAQIFVATRNGMVIRIEENKGRALSRSAHGVKAIKLREDDYVVGIARVRKGASLLTVTENGFGRRSELDSYRIQNRGGYGMKNYKVDDVKGYVCGIKMVDETDDIILVSSDGIIIRILASDIRIMSRYAKGVRVMRVNEGAKVVAFTHAEHDDSAETAKVEQLSEEELKAQEALAAEEEKNEVIVDSEPEDSEDGEE
;
A
#
# COMPACT_ATOMS: atom_id res chain seq x y z
N GLY A 1 -0.72 -22.26 19.50
CA GLY A 1 -1.94 -21.49 19.20
C GLY A 1 -1.78 -20.64 17.95
N MET A 2 -1.49 -21.25 16.81
CA MET A 2 -1.51 -20.57 15.51
C MET A 2 -2.88 -20.80 14.84
N ALA A 3 -3.32 -19.87 14.00
CA ALA A 3 -4.57 -19.97 13.25
C ALA A 3 -4.28 -19.81 11.75
N THR A 4 -4.99 -20.57 10.92
CA THR A 4 -4.93 -20.52 9.46
C THR A 4 -6.34 -20.30 8.92
N ASN A 5 -6.46 -19.56 7.82
CA ASN A 5 -7.74 -19.37 7.13
C ASN A 5 -7.47 -19.10 5.66
N ILE A 6 -7.60 -20.14 4.83
CA ILE A 6 -7.37 -20.09 3.40
C ILE A 6 -8.75 -20.18 2.74
N PRO A 7 -9.21 -19.13 2.03
CA PRO A 7 -10.50 -19.19 1.37
C PRO A 7 -10.43 -20.13 0.15
N PRO A 8 -11.57 -20.67 -0.31
CA PRO A 8 -11.62 -21.52 -1.50
C PRO A 8 -11.32 -20.72 -2.79
N HIS A 9 -10.90 -21.43 -3.83
CA HIS A 9 -10.58 -20.88 -5.16
C HIS A 9 -11.20 -21.73 -6.26
N ASN A 10 -11.35 -21.14 -7.45
CA ASN A 10 -11.82 -21.85 -8.62
C ASN A 10 -10.74 -22.79 -9.16
N LEU A 11 -11.10 -24.06 -9.41
CA LEU A 11 -10.15 -25.08 -9.84
C LEU A 11 -9.52 -24.76 -11.20
N GLY A 12 -10.31 -24.27 -12.16
CA GLY A 12 -9.83 -23.94 -13.51
C GLY A 12 -8.78 -22.83 -13.46
N GLU A 13 -9.05 -21.78 -12.68
CA GLU A 13 -8.12 -20.65 -12.49
C GLU A 13 -6.80 -21.07 -11.82
N VAL A 14 -6.86 -21.96 -10.83
CA VAL A 14 -5.65 -22.47 -10.16
C VAL A 14 -4.82 -23.34 -11.11
N ILE A 15 -5.45 -24.16 -11.93
CA ILE A 15 -4.76 -24.97 -12.95
C ILE A 15 -4.08 -24.06 -13.98
N ASP A 16 -4.75 -23.01 -14.45
CA ASP A 16 -4.17 -22.03 -15.38
C ASP A 16 -2.92 -21.37 -14.79
N ALA A 17 -2.94 -21.00 -13.50
CA ALA A 17 -1.76 -20.45 -12.84
C ALA A 17 -0.64 -21.46 -12.61
N LEU A 18 -0.95 -22.75 -12.40
CA LEU A 18 0.05 -23.80 -12.33
C LEU A 18 0.74 -23.99 -13.69
N GLN A 19 -0.01 -23.93 -14.78
CA GLN A 19 0.54 -24.00 -16.14
C GLN A 19 1.46 -22.81 -16.42
N LEU A 20 1.03 -21.59 -16.08
CA LEU A 20 1.89 -20.41 -16.19
C LEU A 20 3.19 -20.56 -15.39
N LEU A 21 3.12 -21.10 -14.17
CA LEU A 21 4.30 -21.27 -13.32
C LEU A 21 5.27 -22.35 -13.84
N ILE A 22 4.76 -23.36 -14.56
CA ILE A 22 5.58 -24.36 -15.26
C ILE A 22 6.29 -23.71 -16.45
N ASP A 23 5.58 -22.91 -17.24
CA ASP A 23 6.11 -22.26 -18.45
C ASP A 23 7.09 -21.10 -18.12
N ASP A 24 6.79 -20.34 -17.05
CA ASP A 24 7.59 -19.21 -16.56
C ASP A 24 7.73 -19.27 -15.02
N PRO A 25 8.79 -19.91 -14.50
CA PRO A 25 9.07 -20.00 -13.07
C PRO A 25 9.27 -18.64 -12.39
N ASP A 26 9.68 -17.62 -13.15
CA ASP A 26 9.98 -16.28 -12.64
C ASP A 26 8.78 -15.32 -12.72
N CYS A 27 7.61 -15.82 -13.14
CA CYS A 27 6.40 -15.02 -13.27
C CYS A 27 6.07 -14.18 -12.02
N THR A 28 5.59 -12.96 -12.26
CA THR A 28 5.23 -12.00 -11.21
C THR A 28 3.87 -12.32 -10.60
N LEU A 29 3.58 -11.70 -9.46
CA LEU A 29 2.26 -11.81 -8.83
C LEU A 29 1.16 -11.28 -9.76
N GLU A 30 1.43 -10.21 -10.53
CA GLU A 30 0.46 -9.66 -11.48
C GLU A 30 0.05 -10.70 -12.51
N GLN A 31 1.02 -11.38 -13.13
CA GLN A 31 0.77 -12.41 -14.14
C GLN A 31 -0.01 -13.59 -13.56
N LEU A 32 0.33 -14.04 -12.34
CA LEU A 32 -0.43 -15.08 -11.65
C LEU A 32 -1.88 -14.66 -11.36
N MET A 33 -2.11 -13.37 -11.06
CA MET A 33 -3.44 -12.82 -10.79
C MET A 33 -4.29 -12.58 -12.04
N GLU A 34 -3.70 -12.61 -13.25
CA GLU A 34 -4.47 -12.65 -14.50
C GLU A 34 -5.26 -13.96 -14.64
N HIS A 35 -4.70 -15.05 -14.11
CA HIS A 35 -5.34 -16.37 -14.06
C HIS A 35 -6.16 -16.55 -12.78
N VAL A 36 -5.56 -16.34 -11.60
CA VAL A 36 -6.23 -16.47 -10.31
C VAL A 36 -6.80 -15.12 -9.88
N LYS A 37 -8.06 -14.88 -10.24
CA LYS A 37 -8.72 -13.58 -10.03
C LYS A 37 -8.91 -13.25 -8.55
N GLY A 38 -9.11 -14.28 -7.74
CA GLY A 38 -9.39 -14.17 -6.32
C GLY A 38 -10.11 -15.40 -5.77
N PRO A 39 -10.49 -15.39 -4.48
CA PRO A 39 -11.21 -16.50 -3.88
C PRO A 39 -12.60 -16.72 -4.49
N ASP A 40 -13.02 -17.97 -4.61
CA ASP A 40 -14.32 -18.38 -5.15
C ASP A 40 -15.08 -19.22 -4.11
N PHE A 41 -16.10 -18.60 -3.50
CA PHE A 41 -16.90 -19.18 -2.45
C PHE A 41 -18.06 -20.03 -3.01
N PRO A 42 -18.38 -21.17 -2.37
CA PRO A 42 -19.44 -22.05 -2.82
C PRO A 42 -20.84 -21.44 -2.71
N THR A 43 -21.00 -20.41 -1.87
CA THR A 43 -22.25 -19.65 -1.67
C THR A 43 -22.39 -18.45 -2.61
N GLY A 44 -21.42 -18.24 -3.51
CA GLY A 44 -21.36 -17.04 -4.34
C GLY A 44 -21.09 -15.80 -3.50
N GLY A 45 -21.82 -14.73 -3.79
CA GLY A 45 -21.65 -13.40 -3.24
C GLY A 45 -20.71 -12.54 -4.06
N ILE A 46 -20.43 -11.36 -3.52
CA ILE A 46 -19.63 -10.34 -4.18
C ILE A 46 -18.45 -10.00 -3.27
N VAL A 47 -17.24 -10.30 -3.73
CA VAL A 47 -16.02 -9.83 -3.10
C VAL A 47 -15.83 -8.37 -3.49
N MET A 48 -15.74 -7.52 -2.48
CA MET A 48 -15.61 -6.08 -2.64
C MET A 48 -14.13 -5.71 -2.63
N GLY A 49 -13.60 -5.30 -3.80
CA GLY A 49 -12.23 -4.80 -3.94
C GLY A 49 -11.18 -5.89 -4.18
N LYS A 50 -10.06 -5.47 -4.79
CA LYS A 50 -8.93 -6.35 -5.16
C LYS A 50 -7.70 -6.15 -4.28
N ALA A 51 -7.61 -5.07 -3.51
CA ALA A 51 -6.40 -4.75 -2.75
C ALA A 51 -6.17 -5.78 -1.64
N GLY A 52 -7.24 -6.17 -0.95
CA GLY A 52 -7.22 -7.22 0.05
C GLY A 52 -6.76 -8.58 -0.49
N ILE A 53 -7.14 -8.91 -1.73
CA ILE A 53 -6.73 -10.12 -2.44
C ILE A 53 -5.24 -10.06 -2.77
N ARG A 54 -4.78 -8.95 -3.36
CA ARG A 54 -3.37 -8.74 -3.74
C ARG A 54 -2.45 -8.79 -2.52
N ALA A 55 -2.83 -8.13 -1.43
CA ALA A 55 -2.09 -8.16 -0.18
C ALA A 55 -2.01 -9.59 0.39
N ALA A 56 -3.12 -10.33 0.36
CA ALA A 56 -3.15 -11.72 0.79
C ALA A 56 -2.20 -12.57 -0.05
N TYR A 57 -2.27 -12.49 -1.37
CA TYR A 57 -1.44 -13.32 -2.26
C TYR A 57 0.04 -12.94 -2.24
N GLY A 58 0.37 -11.65 -2.07
CA GLY A 58 1.75 -11.18 -2.01
C GLY A 58 2.44 -11.39 -0.65
N THR A 59 1.69 -11.44 0.45
CA THR A 59 2.28 -11.52 1.81
C THR A 59 1.85 -12.75 2.62
N GLY A 60 0.89 -13.51 2.13
CA GLY A 60 0.24 -14.61 2.85
C GLY A 60 -0.81 -14.16 3.87
N ARG A 61 -1.05 -12.85 4.02
CA ARG A 61 -2.05 -12.30 4.93
C ARG A 61 -2.83 -11.15 4.30
N GLY A 62 -4.14 -11.15 4.49
CA GLY A 62 -4.99 -10.08 3.99
C GLY A 62 -6.38 -10.11 4.59
N LYS A 63 -7.20 -9.15 4.21
CA LYS A 63 -8.61 -9.09 4.59
C LYS A 63 -9.40 -8.71 3.35
N ILE A 64 -10.48 -9.42 3.10
CA ILE A 64 -11.41 -9.10 2.01
C ILE A 64 -12.81 -8.91 2.60
N ILE A 65 -13.63 -8.13 1.93
CA ILE A 65 -15.03 -7.94 2.30
C ILE A 65 -15.87 -8.80 1.36
N LEU A 66 -16.69 -9.69 1.92
CA LEU A 66 -17.64 -10.51 1.18
C LEU A 66 -19.05 -10.00 1.46
N ARG A 67 -19.77 -9.64 0.40
CA ARG A 67 -21.12 -9.06 0.44
C ARG A 67 -22.13 -10.01 -0.19
N SER A 68 -23.35 -10.02 0.34
CA SER A 68 -24.51 -10.66 -0.25
C SER A 68 -24.82 -10.12 -1.65
N ARG A 69 -25.30 -10.99 -2.54
CA ARG A 69 -25.95 -10.57 -3.78
C ARG A 69 -27.38 -10.15 -3.48
N THR A 70 -27.74 -8.95 -3.93
CA THR A 70 -29.06 -8.37 -3.71
C THR A 70 -29.54 -7.63 -4.93
N HIS A 71 -30.84 -7.59 -5.15
CA HIS A 71 -31.48 -6.74 -6.15
C HIS A 71 -32.78 -6.12 -5.61
N PHE A 72 -33.36 -5.19 -6.37
CA PHE A 72 -34.62 -4.55 -6.01
C PHE A 72 -35.77 -5.10 -6.87
N GLU A 73 -36.90 -5.35 -6.23
CA GLU A 73 -38.16 -5.68 -6.90
C GLU A 73 -39.30 -4.80 -6.34
N GLU A 74 -40.35 -4.61 -7.12
CA GLU A 74 -41.59 -3.97 -6.66
C GLU A 74 -42.69 -5.02 -6.46
N ILE A 75 -43.14 -5.18 -5.21
CA ILE A 75 -44.18 -6.15 -4.84
C ILE A 75 -45.36 -5.38 -4.25
N LYS A 76 -46.55 -5.53 -4.85
CA LYS A 76 -47.81 -4.90 -4.37
C LYS A 76 -47.68 -3.37 -4.16
N GLY A 77 -46.95 -2.68 -5.03
CA GLY A 77 -46.76 -1.23 -4.96
C GLY A 77 -45.77 -0.78 -3.88
N ARG A 78 -44.86 -1.66 -3.44
CA ARG A 78 -43.79 -1.37 -2.48
C ARG A 78 -42.45 -1.88 -2.99
N ASN A 79 -41.41 -1.07 -2.80
CA ASN A 79 -40.03 -1.49 -3.07
C ASN A 79 -39.59 -2.54 -2.06
N CYS A 80 -38.98 -3.61 -2.55
CA CYS A 80 -38.46 -4.72 -1.77
C CYS A 80 -36.98 -4.92 -2.09
N ILE A 81 -36.20 -5.24 -1.07
CA ILE A 81 -34.82 -5.72 -1.23
C ILE A 81 -34.88 -7.23 -1.20
N ILE A 82 -34.41 -7.87 -2.26
CA ILE A 82 -34.28 -9.31 -2.36
C ILE A 82 -32.81 -9.67 -2.12
N VAL A 83 -32.57 -10.64 -1.22
CA VAL A 83 -31.25 -11.24 -1.01
C VAL A 83 -31.25 -12.63 -1.61
N ASP A 84 -30.44 -12.82 -2.65
CA ASP A 84 -30.31 -14.07 -3.40
C ASP A 84 -29.20 -14.95 -2.84
N GLU A 85 -28.12 -14.33 -2.35
CA GLU A 85 -26.93 -15.03 -1.85
C GLU A 85 -26.45 -14.40 -0.53
N ILE A 86 -25.87 -15.21 0.36
CA ILE A 86 -25.34 -14.74 1.65
C ILE A 86 -23.84 -15.05 1.79
N PRO A 87 -23.10 -14.28 2.60
CA PRO A 87 -21.67 -14.52 2.79
C PRO A 87 -21.38 -15.93 3.33
N TYR A 88 -20.22 -16.44 2.94
CA TYR A 88 -19.76 -17.78 3.26
C TYR A 88 -19.74 -18.06 4.78
N MET A 89 -20.16 -19.27 5.17
CA MET A 89 -20.29 -19.72 6.57
C MET A 89 -21.31 -18.95 7.45
N ILE A 90 -22.10 -18.03 6.90
CA ILE A 90 -23.14 -17.33 7.65
C ILE A 90 -24.45 -18.11 7.60
N LYS A 91 -25.09 -18.27 8.77
CA LYS A 91 -26.43 -18.88 8.85
C LYS A 91 -27.51 -17.86 8.54
N LYS A 92 -28.41 -18.17 7.60
CA LYS A 92 -29.58 -17.34 7.26
C LYS A 92 -30.41 -16.92 8.48
N THR A 93 -30.66 -17.85 9.41
CA THR A 93 -31.42 -17.56 10.64
C THR A 93 -30.79 -16.48 11.51
N LEU A 94 -29.46 -16.35 11.51
CA LEU A 94 -28.74 -15.32 12.24
C LEU A 94 -28.94 -13.94 11.60
N ILE A 95 -28.90 -13.86 10.26
CA ILE A 95 -29.16 -12.62 9.52
C ILE A 95 -30.59 -12.12 9.82
N LEU A 96 -31.58 -12.99 9.70
CA LEU A 96 -32.99 -12.65 9.97
C LEU A 96 -33.20 -12.18 11.41
N LYS A 97 -32.59 -12.88 12.39
CA LYS A 97 -32.67 -12.51 13.81
C LYS A 97 -32.04 -11.14 14.07
N ASN A 98 -30.88 -10.87 13.48
CA ASN A 98 -30.16 -9.60 13.64
C ASN A 98 -30.94 -8.43 13.03
N ILE A 99 -31.49 -8.59 11.81
CA ILE A 99 -32.31 -7.56 11.18
C ILE A 99 -33.54 -7.26 12.06
N ASN A 100 -34.26 -8.28 12.52
CA ASN A 100 -35.41 -8.11 13.40
C ASN A 100 -35.06 -7.37 14.70
N GLN A 101 -33.90 -7.66 15.30
CA GLN A 101 -33.45 -6.97 16.51
C GLN A 101 -33.12 -5.50 16.21
N LEU A 102 -32.42 -5.20 15.12
CA LEU A 102 -32.08 -3.83 14.72
C LEU A 102 -33.31 -2.98 14.41
N CYS A 103 -34.38 -3.59 13.87
CA CYS A 103 -35.67 -2.93 13.68
C CYS A 103 -36.37 -2.65 15.01
N LYS A 104 -36.37 -3.61 15.96
CA LYS A 104 -36.95 -3.41 17.31
C LYS A 104 -36.23 -2.30 18.09
N ASP A 105 -34.91 -2.25 17.97
CA ASP A 105 -34.06 -1.24 18.62
C ASP A 105 -34.10 0.13 17.89
N LYS A 106 -34.90 0.27 16.82
CA LYS A 106 -34.99 1.46 15.96
C LYS A 106 -33.64 1.93 15.39
N LYS A 107 -32.68 1.01 15.23
CA LYS A 107 -31.37 1.31 14.62
C LYS A 107 -31.45 1.32 13.09
N ILE A 108 -32.30 0.47 12.52
CA ILE A 108 -32.64 0.48 11.09
C ILE A 108 -34.13 0.81 10.96
N GLU A 109 -34.41 1.96 10.36
CA GLU A 109 -35.75 2.41 10.02
C GLU A 109 -36.02 2.19 8.52
N GLY A 110 -37.30 2.14 8.14
CA GLY A 110 -37.72 1.99 6.74
C GLY A 110 -38.05 0.56 6.30
N ILE A 111 -37.87 -0.44 7.18
CA ILE A 111 -38.34 -1.83 6.94
C ILE A 111 -39.77 -1.96 7.47
N TYR A 112 -40.65 -2.54 6.66
CA TYR A 112 -42.04 -2.84 7.01
C TYR A 112 -42.21 -4.29 7.46
N ASP A 113 -41.67 -5.23 6.69
CA ASP A 113 -41.79 -6.67 6.94
C ASP A 113 -40.54 -7.40 6.43
N LEU A 114 -40.28 -8.58 6.99
CA LEU A 114 -39.14 -9.43 6.66
C LEU A 114 -39.62 -10.89 6.54
N ARG A 115 -39.45 -11.47 5.35
CA ARG A 115 -39.87 -12.85 5.06
C ARG A 115 -38.75 -13.67 4.45
N ASP A 116 -38.81 -14.97 4.70
CA ASP A 116 -37.95 -15.97 4.09
C ASP A 116 -38.80 -16.80 3.13
N GLU A 117 -38.58 -16.59 1.83
CA GLU A 117 -39.27 -17.26 0.73
C GLU A 117 -38.35 -18.26 0.04
N SER A 118 -37.30 -18.73 0.73
CA SER A 118 -36.37 -19.72 0.17
C SER A 118 -37.05 -21.08 -0.02
N ASP A 119 -36.78 -21.73 -1.15
CA ASP A 119 -37.34 -23.03 -1.52
C ASP A 119 -36.24 -23.98 -2.06
N LYS A 120 -36.64 -24.97 -2.87
CA LYS A 120 -35.70 -25.91 -3.49
C LYS A 120 -34.97 -25.31 -4.70
N ASP A 121 -35.52 -24.26 -5.29
CA ASP A 121 -35.00 -23.63 -6.51
C ASP A 121 -33.98 -22.52 -6.16
N GLY A 122 -34.05 -21.94 -4.95
CA GLY A 122 -33.01 -21.03 -4.48
C GLY A 122 -33.25 -20.40 -3.11
N MET A 123 -32.24 -19.68 -2.62
CA MET A 123 -32.39 -18.82 -1.46
C MET A 123 -33.06 -17.50 -1.88
N ARG A 124 -34.06 -17.07 -1.10
CA ARG A 124 -34.75 -15.81 -1.34
C ARG A 124 -35.21 -15.21 -0.02
N ILE A 125 -34.56 -14.12 0.41
CA ILE A 125 -34.99 -13.35 1.57
C ILE A 125 -35.61 -12.04 1.07
N VAL A 126 -36.84 -11.77 1.50
CA VAL A 126 -37.61 -10.60 1.07
C VAL A 126 -37.68 -9.60 2.21
N ILE A 127 -37.14 -8.41 1.98
CA ILE A 127 -37.20 -7.28 2.91
C ILE A 127 -38.12 -6.23 2.30
N GLU A 128 -39.37 -6.15 2.79
CA GLU A 128 -40.31 -5.15 2.33
C GLU A 128 -40.04 -3.80 2.98
N LEU A 129 -39.98 -2.75 2.18
CA LEU A 129 -39.73 -1.39 2.65
C LEU A 129 -41.04 -0.63 2.90
N LYS A 130 -40.98 0.38 3.76
CA LYS A 130 -42.05 1.38 3.90
C LYS A 130 -42.12 2.25 2.64
N LYS A 131 -43.30 2.79 2.34
CA LYS A 131 -43.56 3.56 1.10
C LYS A 131 -42.67 4.80 0.94
N ASP A 132 -42.23 5.38 2.05
CA ASP A 132 -41.39 6.57 2.14
C ASP A 132 -39.88 6.27 2.23
N ALA A 133 -39.49 5.00 2.31
CA ALA A 133 -38.10 4.60 2.47
C ALA A 133 -37.34 4.57 1.13
N ILE A 134 -36.11 5.10 1.13
CA ILE A 134 -35.22 5.07 -0.03
C ILE A 134 -34.46 3.73 -0.04
N PRO A 135 -34.66 2.84 -1.04
CA PRO A 135 -34.13 1.47 -1.00
C PRO A 135 -32.62 1.37 -0.83
N ASN A 136 -31.86 2.17 -1.56
CA ASN A 136 -30.39 2.20 -1.48
C ASN A 136 -29.87 2.59 -0.09
N ILE A 137 -30.55 3.49 0.62
CA ILE A 137 -30.13 3.92 1.96
C ILE A 137 -30.34 2.79 2.96
N VAL A 138 -31.48 2.10 2.88
CA VAL A 138 -31.78 0.96 3.75
C VAL A 138 -30.82 -0.19 3.46
N LEU A 139 -30.55 -0.48 2.19
CA LEU A 139 -29.59 -1.50 1.76
C LEU A 139 -28.17 -1.23 2.29
N ASN A 140 -27.70 0.01 2.18
CA ASN A 140 -26.38 0.39 2.71
C ASN A 140 -26.30 0.29 4.24
N LYS A 141 -27.38 0.63 4.96
CA LYS A 141 -27.48 0.41 6.41
C LYS A 141 -27.48 -1.07 6.76
N LEU A 142 -28.18 -1.89 5.97
CA LEU A 142 -28.18 -3.34 6.14
C LEU A 142 -26.78 -3.93 5.95
N PHE A 143 -26.04 -3.51 4.93
CA PHE A 143 -24.65 -3.95 4.76
C PHE A 143 -23.74 -3.50 5.90
N SER A 144 -23.88 -2.28 6.41
CA SER A 144 -22.98 -1.78 7.47
C SER A 144 -23.28 -2.35 8.86
N MET A 145 -24.53 -2.75 9.14
CA MET A 145 -24.97 -3.13 10.47
C MET A 145 -25.31 -4.62 10.62
N THR A 146 -25.29 -5.41 9.53
CA THR A 146 -25.65 -6.84 9.54
C THR A 146 -24.59 -7.70 8.90
N LYS A 147 -24.76 -9.03 9.00
CA LYS A 147 -23.90 -10.03 8.37
C LYS A 147 -24.24 -10.31 6.89
N LEU A 148 -25.01 -9.43 6.25
CA LEU A 148 -25.11 -9.36 4.79
C LEU A 148 -23.80 -8.86 4.15
N GLN A 149 -22.92 -8.25 4.94
CA GLN A 149 -21.54 -7.99 4.57
C GLN A 149 -20.65 -8.47 5.72
N ASP A 150 -19.63 -9.27 5.43
CA ASP A 150 -18.67 -9.72 6.43
C ASP A 150 -17.23 -9.56 5.96
N THR A 151 -16.31 -9.47 6.93
CA THR A 151 -14.87 -9.41 6.65
C THR A 151 -14.28 -10.81 6.78
N VAL A 152 -13.69 -11.30 5.69
CA VAL A 152 -12.96 -12.57 5.67
C VAL A 152 -11.47 -12.27 5.83
N GLY A 153 -10.89 -12.71 6.95
CA GLY A 153 -9.45 -12.62 7.19
C GLY A 153 -8.72 -13.79 6.56
N ILE A 154 -7.78 -13.52 5.66
CA ILE A 154 -6.97 -14.52 4.96
C ILE A 154 -5.62 -14.68 5.68
N ILE A 155 -5.27 -15.92 6.01
CA ILE A 155 -3.98 -16.31 6.58
C ILE A 155 -3.55 -17.60 5.90
N MET A 156 -2.64 -17.51 4.93
CA MET A 156 -2.08 -18.64 4.19
C MET A 156 -0.93 -19.28 4.98
N LEU A 157 -1.29 -19.96 6.06
CA LEU A 157 -0.34 -20.68 6.91
C LEU A 157 -0.50 -22.19 6.70
N ALA A 158 0.61 -22.84 6.35
CA ALA A 158 0.69 -24.28 6.13
C ALA A 158 1.99 -24.86 6.73
N LEU A 159 2.11 -26.18 6.76
CA LEU A 159 3.33 -26.86 7.17
C LEU A 159 4.24 -27.06 5.96
N VAL A 160 5.47 -26.57 6.04
CA VAL A 160 6.54 -26.85 5.09
C VAL A 160 7.65 -27.55 5.86
N ASN A 161 7.96 -28.80 5.51
CA ASN A 161 8.92 -29.65 6.23
C ASN A 161 8.60 -29.77 7.73
N ASN A 162 7.31 -29.97 8.07
CA ASN A 162 6.78 -30.02 9.44
C ASN A 162 6.91 -28.71 10.24
N GLU A 163 7.28 -27.60 9.60
CA GLU A 163 7.34 -26.28 10.23
C GLU A 163 6.21 -25.37 9.74
N PRO A 164 5.53 -24.63 10.63
CA PRO A 164 4.48 -23.69 10.25
C PRO A 164 5.07 -22.46 9.56
N LYS A 165 4.72 -22.23 8.30
CA LYS A 165 5.16 -21.08 7.51
C LYS A 165 3.98 -20.36 6.89
N VAL A 166 4.07 -19.03 6.86
CA VAL A 166 3.16 -18.17 6.08
C VAL A 166 3.70 -18.11 4.67
N LEU A 167 2.87 -18.44 3.70
CA LEU A 167 3.25 -18.58 2.30
C LEU A 167 2.51 -17.56 1.45
N THR A 168 3.17 -17.10 0.38
CA THR A 168 2.52 -16.35 -0.71
C THR A 168 1.79 -17.30 -1.66
N LEU A 169 0.97 -16.77 -2.57
CA LEU A 169 0.27 -17.60 -3.58
C LEU A 169 1.29 -18.38 -4.42
N LYS A 170 2.33 -17.71 -4.92
CA LYS A 170 3.40 -18.33 -5.71
C LYS A 170 4.08 -19.47 -4.95
N GLN A 171 4.40 -19.27 -3.67
CA GLN A 171 5.02 -20.31 -2.83
C GLN A 171 4.10 -21.52 -2.62
N MET A 172 2.79 -21.31 -2.45
CA MET A 172 1.84 -22.42 -2.34
C MET A 172 1.76 -23.25 -3.63
N LEU A 173 1.69 -22.58 -4.79
CA LEU A 173 1.68 -23.25 -6.09
C LEU A 173 3.00 -24.00 -6.34
N GLN A 174 4.14 -23.39 -6.02
CA GLN A 174 5.45 -24.02 -6.17
C GLN A 174 5.56 -25.29 -5.32
N HIS A 175 5.17 -25.24 -4.04
CA HIS A 175 5.21 -26.42 -3.18
C HIS A 175 4.28 -27.54 -3.67
N TYR A 176 3.15 -27.20 -4.29
CA TYR A 176 2.31 -28.19 -4.94
C TYR A 176 3.00 -28.84 -6.14
N LEU A 177 3.66 -28.05 -7.01
CA LEU A 177 4.42 -28.56 -8.15
C LEU A 177 5.58 -29.46 -7.69
N ASP A 178 6.37 -29.02 -6.71
CA ASP A 178 7.48 -29.80 -6.15
C ASP A 178 6.99 -31.16 -5.63
N PHE A 179 5.84 -31.17 -4.94
CA PHE A 179 5.20 -32.39 -4.48
C PHE A 179 4.73 -33.27 -5.64
N GLN A 180 4.13 -32.71 -6.69
CA GLN A 180 3.73 -33.48 -7.88
C GLN A 180 4.95 -34.10 -8.58
N VAL A 181 6.05 -33.36 -8.72
CA VAL A 181 7.30 -33.88 -9.31
C VAL A 181 7.79 -35.11 -8.53
N ASP A 182 7.86 -35.01 -7.19
CA ASP A 182 8.27 -36.15 -6.34
C ASP A 182 7.31 -37.34 -6.45
N VAL A 183 5.99 -37.11 -6.48
CA VAL A 183 4.99 -38.17 -6.65
C VAL A 183 5.13 -38.86 -8.00
N ILE A 184 5.27 -38.10 -9.09
CA ILE A 184 5.42 -38.65 -10.44
C ILE A 184 6.72 -39.43 -10.54
N GLN A 185 7.84 -38.90 -10.06
CA GLN A 185 9.12 -39.62 -10.07
C GLN A 185 9.07 -40.93 -9.28
N ARG A 186 8.44 -40.94 -8.09
CA ARG A 186 8.28 -42.17 -7.29
C ARG A 186 7.39 -43.19 -7.97
N ARG A 187 6.27 -42.74 -8.55
CA ARG A 187 5.36 -43.60 -9.32
C ARG A 187 6.09 -44.21 -10.52
N THR A 188 6.76 -43.39 -11.32
CA THR A 188 7.53 -43.82 -12.49
C THR A 188 8.64 -44.80 -12.12
N ARG A 189 9.40 -44.57 -11.03
CA ARG A 189 10.41 -45.52 -10.53
C ARG A 189 9.79 -46.86 -10.12
N PHE A 190 8.62 -46.84 -9.49
CA PHE A 190 7.91 -48.06 -9.09
C PHE A 190 7.42 -48.85 -10.30
N ASP A 191 6.83 -48.16 -11.29
CA ASP A 191 6.33 -48.78 -12.51
C ASP A 191 7.49 -49.28 -13.40
N LEU A 192 8.60 -48.54 -13.46
CA LEU A 192 9.85 -48.96 -14.11
C LEU A 192 10.38 -50.24 -13.49
N ARG A 193 10.49 -50.30 -12.14
CA ARG A 193 10.96 -51.51 -11.45
C ARG A 193 10.07 -52.72 -11.77
N LYS A 194 8.75 -52.56 -11.71
CA LYS A 194 7.80 -53.65 -12.06
C LYS A 194 7.91 -54.08 -13.52
N ALA A 195 8.09 -53.12 -14.43
CA ALA A 195 8.25 -53.40 -15.85
C ALA A 195 9.55 -54.18 -16.11
N LEU A 196 10.66 -53.79 -15.46
CA LEU A 196 11.95 -54.48 -15.52
C LEU A 196 11.87 -55.89 -14.93
N GLU A 197 11.26 -56.08 -13.76
CA GLU A 197 11.04 -57.40 -13.14
C GLU A 197 10.21 -58.31 -14.07
N ARG A 198 9.17 -57.78 -14.71
CA ARG A 198 8.35 -58.55 -15.65
C ARG A 198 9.10 -58.87 -16.94
N ALA A 199 9.81 -57.90 -17.51
CA ALA A 199 10.63 -58.09 -18.69
C ALA A 199 11.70 -59.17 -18.45
N HIS A 200 12.35 -59.13 -17.29
CA HIS A 200 13.33 -60.13 -16.85
C HIS A 200 12.76 -61.56 -16.92
N ILE A 201 11.56 -61.79 -16.40
CA ILE A 201 10.90 -63.10 -16.47
C ILE A 201 10.54 -63.49 -17.92
N LEU A 202 10.01 -62.56 -18.71
CA LEU A 202 9.65 -62.82 -20.11
C LEU A 202 10.89 -63.16 -20.96
N GLN A 203 12.05 -62.58 -20.67
CA GLN A 203 13.32 -62.91 -21.33
C GLN A 203 13.68 -64.39 -21.12
N GLY A 204 13.52 -64.90 -19.89
CA GLY A 204 13.68 -66.31 -19.59
C GLY A 204 12.67 -67.21 -20.31
N PHE A 205 11.41 -66.76 -20.47
CA PHE A 205 10.40 -67.50 -21.24
C PHE A 205 10.69 -67.54 -22.74
N ILE A 206 11.28 -66.48 -23.31
CA ILE A 206 11.71 -66.45 -24.71
C ILE A 206 12.82 -67.48 -24.93
N LEU A 207 13.85 -67.48 -24.06
CA LEU A 207 14.87 -68.53 -24.09
C LEU A 207 14.23 -69.92 -23.98
N ALA A 208 13.28 -70.07 -23.05
CA ALA A 208 12.64 -71.35 -22.85
C ALA A 208 11.83 -71.83 -24.04
N ALA A 209 11.19 -70.90 -24.76
CA ALA A 209 10.46 -71.17 -25.99
C ALA A 209 11.38 -71.52 -27.18
N ASP A 210 12.63 -71.07 -27.19
CA ASP A 210 13.63 -71.44 -28.20
C ASP A 210 14.28 -72.80 -27.92
N HIS A 211 14.38 -73.21 -26.64
CA HIS A 211 15.05 -74.44 -26.20
C HIS A 211 14.11 -75.46 -25.53
N ILE A 212 12.84 -75.52 -25.96
CA ILE A 212 11.77 -76.30 -25.30
C ILE A 212 12.17 -77.77 -25.06
N ASP A 213 12.65 -78.46 -26.10
CA ASP A 213 12.98 -79.89 -26.01
C ASP A 213 14.10 -80.18 -25.01
N GLU A 214 15.06 -79.26 -24.90
CA GLU A 214 16.18 -79.36 -23.98
C GLU A 214 15.74 -79.10 -22.54
N ILE A 215 14.88 -78.11 -22.33
CA ILE A 215 14.31 -77.79 -21.01
C ILE A 215 13.42 -78.94 -20.51
N ILE A 216 12.55 -79.49 -21.35
CA ILE A 216 11.70 -80.64 -20.97
C ILE A 216 12.58 -81.83 -20.58
N ARG A 217 13.68 -82.07 -21.30
CA ARG A 217 14.63 -83.14 -20.98
C ARG A 217 15.30 -82.93 -19.62
N ILE A 218 15.74 -81.71 -19.31
CA ILE A 218 16.34 -81.35 -18.03
C ILE A 218 15.32 -81.53 -16.91
N ILE A 219 14.12 -80.96 -17.03
CA ILE A 219 13.07 -81.04 -16.02
C ILE A 219 12.66 -82.49 -15.77
N ARG A 220 12.41 -83.28 -16.82
CA ARG A 220 11.97 -84.69 -16.68
C ARG A 220 13.05 -85.61 -16.11
N SER A 221 14.33 -85.28 -16.31
CA SER A 221 15.46 -86.06 -15.77
C SER A 221 15.93 -85.55 -14.40
N SER A 222 15.29 -84.54 -13.82
CA SER A 222 15.64 -83.98 -12.51
C SER A 222 14.82 -84.64 -11.41
N SER A 223 15.43 -84.77 -10.23
CA SER A 223 14.84 -85.47 -9.09
C SER A 223 13.79 -84.66 -8.35
N ASN A 224 13.90 -83.33 -8.37
CA ASN A 224 12.99 -82.37 -7.73
C ASN A 224 13.12 -80.98 -8.38
N ILE A 225 12.27 -80.03 -7.98
CA ILE A 225 12.25 -78.65 -8.50
C ILE A 225 13.58 -77.89 -8.25
N PRO A 226 14.17 -77.91 -7.04
CA PRO A 226 15.49 -77.31 -6.79
C PRO A 226 16.60 -77.84 -7.72
N ASP A 227 16.66 -79.16 -7.94
CA ASP A 227 17.61 -79.82 -8.84
C ASP A 227 17.40 -79.39 -10.30
N ALA A 228 16.15 -79.32 -10.75
CA ALA A 228 15.82 -78.83 -12.10
C ALA A 228 16.28 -77.38 -12.32
N LYS A 229 16.06 -76.49 -11.34
CA LYS A 229 16.52 -75.10 -11.40
C LYS A 229 18.03 -74.99 -11.52
N ALA A 230 18.78 -75.63 -10.62
CA ALA A 230 20.24 -75.58 -10.61
C ALA A 230 20.82 -76.08 -11.94
N ARG A 231 20.24 -77.14 -12.52
CA ARG A 231 20.66 -77.69 -13.81
C ARG A 231 20.31 -76.79 -15.00
N LEU A 232 19.18 -76.08 -14.96
CA LEU A 232 18.83 -75.08 -15.99
C LEU A 232 19.82 -73.91 -15.96
N ILE A 233 20.08 -73.36 -14.77
CA ILE A 233 21.05 -72.27 -14.57
C ILE A 233 22.44 -72.68 -15.10
N GLU A 234 22.94 -73.85 -14.68
CA GLU A 234 24.26 -74.33 -15.11
C GLU A 234 24.32 -74.59 -16.62
N ARG A 235 23.24 -75.10 -17.23
CA ARG A 235 23.22 -75.40 -18.68
C ARG A 235 23.27 -74.15 -19.54
N PHE A 236 22.53 -73.11 -19.16
CA PHE A 236 22.40 -71.88 -19.92
C PHE A 236 23.35 -70.78 -19.44
N LYS A 237 24.27 -71.06 -18.50
CA LYS A 237 25.18 -70.06 -17.91
C LYS A 237 25.97 -69.20 -18.91
N ASP A 238 26.30 -69.77 -20.07
CA ASP A 238 27.09 -69.11 -21.12
C ASP A 238 26.23 -68.48 -22.22
N GLU A 239 24.91 -68.63 -22.15
CA GLU A 239 23.97 -68.10 -23.15
C GLU A 239 23.89 -66.58 -23.04
N ASP A 240 23.99 -65.90 -24.18
CA ASP A 240 23.88 -64.45 -24.25
C ASP A 240 22.39 -64.05 -24.24
N MET A 241 21.93 -63.56 -23.09
CA MET A 241 20.55 -63.18 -22.88
C MET A 241 20.19 -61.88 -23.62
N SER A 242 21.19 -61.04 -23.94
CA SER A 242 21.01 -59.81 -24.70
C SER A 242 20.79 -60.11 -26.19
N ALA A 243 21.49 -61.11 -26.74
CA ALA A 243 21.31 -61.55 -28.13
C ALA A 243 19.90 -62.12 -28.42
N LEU A 244 19.17 -62.58 -27.39
CA LEU A 244 17.77 -62.98 -27.54
C LEU A 244 16.84 -61.79 -27.82
N LEU A 245 17.20 -60.61 -27.35
CA LEU A 245 16.47 -59.36 -27.60
C LEU A 245 16.75 -58.85 -29.02
N GLU A 246 17.98 -58.99 -29.53
CA GLU A 246 18.33 -58.64 -30.93
C GLU A 246 17.48 -59.41 -31.96
N ARG A 247 17.12 -60.67 -31.67
CA ARG A 247 16.26 -61.48 -32.55
C ARG A 247 14.80 -61.01 -32.59
N ILE A 248 14.36 -60.20 -31.63
CA ILE A 248 13.02 -59.60 -31.63
C ILE A 248 12.96 -58.47 -32.67
N ASP A 249 14.06 -57.76 -32.90
CA ASP A 249 14.16 -56.65 -33.87
C ASP A 249 14.00 -57.11 -35.31
N GLU A 250 14.57 -58.27 -35.64
CA GLU A 250 14.43 -58.90 -36.97
C GLU A 250 12.97 -59.26 -37.29
N PHE A 251 12.13 -59.47 -36.27
CA PHE A 251 10.74 -59.92 -36.43
C PHE A 251 9.74 -58.79 -36.75
N ARG A 252 10.10 -57.52 -36.47
CA ARG A 252 9.22 -56.35 -36.72
C ARG A 252 9.85 -55.23 -37.56
N GLY A 253 11.15 -55.27 -37.86
CA GLY A 253 11.80 -54.28 -38.72
C GLY A 253 11.96 -52.91 -38.04
N MET A 254 12.10 -52.88 -36.72
CA MET A 254 12.29 -51.69 -35.89
C MET A 254 13.50 -51.93 -34.99
N ASP A 255 14.42 -50.96 -34.92
CA ASP A 255 15.66 -51.03 -34.12
C ASP A 255 15.34 -50.75 -32.64
N VAL A 256 14.82 -51.75 -31.93
CA VAL A 256 14.53 -51.66 -30.48
C VAL A 256 15.82 -51.71 -29.67
N PHE A 257 16.85 -52.36 -30.20
CA PHE A 257 18.18 -52.41 -29.61
C PHE A 257 18.89 -51.05 -29.64
N GLY A 258 18.76 -50.27 -30.72
CA GLY A 258 19.26 -48.89 -30.81
C GLY A 258 18.44 -47.86 -30.00
N LEU A 259 17.26 -48.25 -29.49
CA LEU A 259 16.42 -47.44 -28.63
C LEU A 259 16.82 -47.52 -27.14
N LEU A 260 17.58 -48.54 -26.75
CA LEU A 260 18.12 -48.73 -25.40
C LEU A 260 19.62 -48.41 -25.47
N ASP A 261 20.05 -47.25 -24.96
CA ASP A 261 21.48 -46.92 -24.94
C ASP A 261 22.21 -47.89 -24.01
N THR A 262 22.85 -48.90 -24.60
CA THR A 262 23.49 -50.02 -23.88
C THR A 262 24.65 -49.59 -22.96
N ALA A 263 25.05 -48.32 -23.02
CA ALA A 263 26.15 -47.77 -22.22
C ALA A 263 25.76 -47.37 -20.79
N GLU A 264 24.47 -47.17 -20.46
CA GLU A 264 24.05 -46.68 -19.13
C GLU A 264 23.40 -47.73 -18.21
N PHE A 265 23.44 -49.01 -18.59
CA PHE A 265 23.05 -50.14 -17.72
C PHE A 265 24.04 -50.43 -16.56
N ASP A 266 24.77 -49.42 -16.08
CA ASP A 266 25.65 -49.50 -14.91
C ASP A 266 25.41 -48.34 -13.94
N LEU A 267 24.23 -48.33 -13.32
CA LEU A 267 23.91 -47.46 -12.17
C LEU A 267 23.24 -48.27 -11.05
N SER A 268 24.09 -48.86 -10.22
CA SER A 268 23.80 -49.25 -8.83
C SER A 268 22.55 -50.14 -8.61
N GLY A 269 22.70 -51.43 -8.87
CA GLY A 269 22.30 -52.44 -7.88
C GLY A 269 21.02 -53.24 -8.09
N ASP A 270 20.17 -52.95 -9.08
CA ASP A 270 18.99 -53.77 -9.40
C ASP A 270 18.62 -53.64 -10.89
N HIS A 271 19.30 -54.36 -11.79
CA HIS A 271 18.91 -54.42 -13.20
C HIS A 271 19.02 -55.84 -13.77
N LEU A 272 18.10 -56.14 -14.70
CA LEU A 272 17.98 -57.30 -15.58
C LEU A 272 19.15 -58.28 -15.44
N ALA A 273 18.95 -59.33 -14.64
CA ALA A 273 20.05 -60.14 -14.17
C ALA A 273 20.82 -60.81 -15.33
N SER A 274 22.13 -60.65 -15.26
CA SER A 274 23.19 -61.21 -16.11
C SER A 274 22.99 -61.08 -17.61
N ALA A 275 23.86 -60.30 -18.25
CA ALA A 275 24.11 -60.38 -19.70
C ALA A 275 24.40 -61.82 -20.19
N LYS A 276 24.72 -62.75 -19.28
CA LYS A 276 24.96 -64.17 -19.56
C LYS A 276 24.26 -65.10 -18.57
N GLY A 277 23.38 -65.95 -19.10
CA GLY A 277 22.74 -67.04 -18.39
C GLY A 277 21.45 -66.72 -17.63
N LEU A 278 20.80 -67.78 -17.14
CA LEU A 278 19.53 -67.70 -16.42
C LEU A 278 19.74 -67.33 -14.95
N SER A 279 18.96 -66.36 -14.48
CA SER A 279 18.82 -66.06 -13.05
C SER A 279 17.99 -67.10 -12.29
N GLU A 280 18.06 -67.06 -10.96
CA GLU A 280 17.24 -67.93 -10.10
C GLU A 280 15.74 -67.65 -10.27
N GLU A 281 15.32 -66.39 -10.41
CA GLU A 281 13.90 -66.06 -10.62
C GLU A 281 13.39 -66.54 -11.98
N GLN A 282 14.19 -66.39 -13.05
CA GLN A 282 13.83 -66.91 -14.37
C GLN A 282 13.75 -68.43 -14.37
N ALA A 283 14.72 -69.13 -13.77
CA ALA A 283 14.71 -70.59 -13.70
C ALA A 283 13.50 -71.11 -12.91
N GLU A 284 13.14 -70.48 -11.80
CA GLU A 284 11.91 -70.80 -11.05
C GLU A 284 10.67 -70.60 -11.92
N ALA A 285 10.56 -69.45 -12.60
CA ALA A 285 9.42 -69.17 -13.47
C ALA A 285 9.30 -70.19 -14.61
N ILE A 286 10.42 -70.60 -15.22
CA ILE A 286 10.46 -71.60 -16.30
C ILE A 286 9.95 -72.96 -15.81
N VAL A 287 10.39 -73.41 -14.63
CA VAL A 287 9.95 -74.70 -14.06
C VAL A 287 8.44 -74.68 -13.73
N GLN A 288 7.89 -73.51 -13.39
CA GLN A 288 6.46 -73.32 -13.11
C GLN A 288 5.59 -73.10 -14.37
N MET A 289 6.17 -73.10 -15.58
CA MET A 289 5.41 -72.90 -16.82
C MET A 289 4.34 -73.99 -17.03
N ARG A 290 3.20 -73.58 -17.59
CA ARG A 290 2.15 -74.52 -18.01
C ARG A 290 2.39 -74.96 -19.44
N LEU A 291 2.19 -76.25 -19.74
CA LEU A 291 2.40 -76.82 -21.10
C LEU A 291 1.66 -76.05 -22.21
N GLY A 292 0.49 -75.45 -21.92
CA GLY A 292 -0.25 -74.62 -22.88
C GLY A 292 0.46 -73.33 -23.30
N GLN A 293 1.39 -72.82 -22.49
CA GLN A 293 2.19 -71.62 -22.77
C GLN A 293 3.29 -71.85 -23.82
N LEU A 294 3.48 -73.10 -24.25
CA LEU A 294 4.48 -73.50 -25.25
C LEU A 294 3.93 -73.49 -26.69
N THR A 295 2.66 -73.11 -26.88
CA THR A 295 2.08 -73.00 -28.23
C THR A 295 2.65 -71.78 -28.96
N GLY A 296 2.74 -71.85 -30.30
CA GLY A 296 3.29 -70.75 -31.10
C GLY A 296 2.56 -69.41 -30.92
N LEU A 297 1.25 -69.43 -30.65
CA LEU A 297 0.47 -68.23 -30.36
C LEU A 297 0.83 -67.61 -28.99
N GLU A 298 1.08 -68.42 -27.96
CA GLU A 298 1.49 -67.94 -26.64
C GLU A 298 2.92 -67.38 -26.66
N ARG A 299 3.81 -67.99 -27.46
CA ARG A 299 5.13 -67.41 -27.74
C ARG A 299 5.02 -66.01 -28.34
N GLN A 300 4.18 -65.82 -29.36
CA GLN A 300 3.99 -64.50 -29.97
C GLN A 300 3.47 -63.48 -28.94
N LYS A 301 2.52 -63.88 -28.07
CA LYS A 301 2.02 -63.02 -26.99
C LYS A 301 3.11 -62.60 -26.01
N ILE A 302 4.02 -63.52 -25.63
CA ILE A 302 5.16 -63.23 -24.75
C ILE A 302 6.09 -62.20 -25.39
N VAL A 303 6.38 -62.36 -26.69
CA VAL A 303 7.22 -61.42 -27.45
C VAL A 303 6.53 -60.05 -27.58
N ASP A 304 5.24 -60.03 -27.90
CA ASP A 304 4.46 -58.78 -28.00
C ASP A 304 4.36 -58.06 -26.64
N GLU A 305 4.19 -58.81 -25.55
CA GLU A 305 4.19 -58.29 -24.17
C GLU A 305 5.56 -57.70 -23.81
N MET A 306 6.64 -58.41 -24.12
CA MET A 306 8.03 -57.93 -23.93
C MET A 306 8.27 -56.61 -24.66
N PHE A 307 7.92 -56.55 -25.95
CA PHE A 307 8.08 -55.34 -26.76
C PHE A 307 7.31 -54.14 -26.16
N GLY A 308 6.07 -54.37 -25.72
CA GLY A 308 5.27 -53.33 -25.06
C GLY A 308 5.88 -52.85 -23.75
N LEU A 309 6.52 -53.75 -22.99
CA LEU A 309 7.22 -53.39 -21.75
C LEU A 309 8.51 -52.62 -22.02
N LEU A 310 9.33 -53.03 -22.99
CA LEU A 310 10.56 -52.32 -23.36
C LEU A 310 10.27 -50.89 -23.82
N THR A 311 9.21 -50.69 -24.61
CA THR A 311 8.75 -49.36 -25.02
C THR A 311 8.42 -48.49 -23.80
N ARG A 312 7.68 -49.04 -22.83
CA ARG A 312 7.33 -48.32 -21.60
C ARG A 312 8.52 -48.05 -20.69
N ILE A 313 9.45 -49.00 -20.58
CA ILE A 313 10.69 -48.86 -19.81
C ILE A 313 11.46 -47.64 -20.34
N LYS A 314 11.63 -47.56 -21.66
CA LYS A 314 12.28 -46.41 -22.29
C LYS A 314 11.55 -45.10 -21.98
N GLU A 315 10.22 -45.06 -22.13
CA GLU A 315 9.43 -43.89 -21.77
C GLU A 315 9.63 -43.48 -20.30
N PHE A 316 9.66 -44.44 -19.37
CA PHE A 316 9.89 -44.18 -17.96
C PHE A 316 11.30 -43.65 -17.68
N GLU A 317 12.32 -44.19 -18.34
CA GLU A 317 13.70 -43.70 -18.24
C GLU A 317 13.83 -42.28 -18.78
N GLU A 318 13.23 -41.98 -19.95
CA GLU A 318 13.17 -40.63 -20.51
C GLU A 318 12.49 -39.64 -19.54
N ILE A 319 11.40 -40.05 -18.89
CA ILE A 319 10.70 -39.24 -17.87
C ILE A 319 11.59 -38.99 -16.64
N LEU A 320 12.36 -39.98 -16.21
CA LEU A 320 13.23 -39.85 -15.03
C LEU A 320 14.51 -39.06 -15.31
N ALA A 321 14.99 -39.04 -16.56
CA ALA A 321 16.19 -38.35 -16.98
C ALA A 321 15.98 -36.83 -17.19
N ASP A 322 14.81 -36.41 -17.68
CA ASP A 322 14.52 -35.00 -17.95
C ASP A 322 13.33 -34.46 -17.12
N VAL A 323 13.61 -33.47 -16.28
CA VAL A 323 12.59 -32.79 -15.46
C VAL A 323 11.50 -32.14 -16.32
N ASN A 324 11.82 -31.70 -17.54
CA ASN A 324 10.82 -31.13 -18.45
C ASN A 324 9.80 -32.17 -18.90
N ARG A 325 10.20 -33.43 -19.07
CA ARG A 325 9.27 -34.54 -19.35
C ARG A 325 8.33 -34.78 -18.17
N VAL A 326 8.83 -34.67 -16.93
CA VAL A 326 7.97 -34.73 -15.74
C VAL A 326 6.93 -33.60 -15.77
N TYR A 327 7.34 -32.37 -16.10
CA TYR A 327 6.39 -31.26 -16.23
C TYR A 327 5.36 -31.47 -17.34
N GLN A 328 5.73 -32.08 -18.47
CA GLN A 328 4.77 -32.45 -19.53
C GLN A 328 3.70 -33.40 -19.00
N VAL A 329 4.11 -34.46 -18.29
CA VAL A 329 3.18 -35.41 -17.66
C VAL A 329 2.25 -34.71 -16.66
N ILE A 330 2.79 -33.82 -15.82
CA ILE A 330 1.99 -33.02 -14.89
C ILE A 330 0.99 -32.15 -15.66
N MET A 331 1.39 -31.53 -16.77
CA MET A 331 0.53 -30.67 -17.57
C MET A 331 -0.62 -31.46 -18.22
N GLU A 332 -0.35 -32.66 -18.72
CA GLU A 332 -1.37 -33.59 -19.23
C GLU A 332 -2.37 -33.98 -18.14
N ASP A 333 -1.89 -34.35 -16.96
CA ASP A 333 -2.72 -34.71 -15.80
C ASP A 333 -3.59 -33.52 -15.35
N LEU A 334 -3.01 -32.31 -15.25
CA LEU A 334 -3.73 -31.08 -14.90
C LEU A 334 -4.81 -30.75 -15.94
N ASN A 335 -4.52 -30.90 -17.23
CA ASN A 335 -5.51 -30.70 -18.30
C ASN A 335 -6.65 -31.72 -18.25
N ALA A 336 -6.35 -32.98 -17.93
CA ALA A 336 -7.36 -34.01 -17.73
C ALA A 336 -8.26 -33.68 -16.51
N ILE A 337 -7.67 -33.22 -15.40
CA ILE A 337 -8.40 -32.77 -14.20
C ILE A 337 -9.29 -31.58 -14.55
N ARG A 338 -8.76 -30.57 -15.25
CA ARG A 338 -9.53 -29.40 -15.68
C ARG A 338 -10.75 -29.80 -16.51
N LYS A 339 -10.54 -30.62 -17.54
CA LYS A 339 -11.62 -31.07 -18.44
C LYS A 339 -12.72 -31.82 -17.70
N LYS A 340 -12.38 -32.54 -16.63
CA LYS A 340 -13.32 -33.38 -15.87
C LYS A 340 -14.02 -32.64 -14.72
N PHE A 341 -13.33 -31.70 -14.06
CA PHE A 341 -13.78 -31.14 -12.79
C PHE A 341 -13.88 -29.62 -12.75
N SER A 342 -13.50 -28.90 -13.81
CA SER A 342 -13.65 -27.44 -13.84
C SER A 342 -15.12 -27.04 -13.83
N ASP A 343 -15.45 -26.03 -13.03
CA ASP A 343 -16.76 -25.39 -12.96
C ASP A 343 -16.64 -23.87 -13.16
N PRO A 344 -17.70 -23.19 -13.61
CA PRO A 344 -17.68 -21.74 -13.76
C PRO A 344 -17.57 -21.07 -12.39
N ARG A 345 -16.89 -19.92 -12.38
CA ARG A 345 -16.78 -19.07 -11.18
C ARG A 345 -18.16 -18.68 -10.67
N ARG A 346 -18.36 -18.75 -9.34
CA ARG A 346 -19.63 -18.41 -8.68
C ARG A 346 -19.61 -17.02 -8.04
N THR A 347 -18.45 -16.63 -7.55
CA THR A 347 -18.26 -15.39 -6.79
C THR A 347 -17.85 -14.26 -7.72
N ASP A 348 -18.60 -13.18 -7.71
CA ASP A 348 -18.21 -11.98 -8.44
C ASP A 348 -17.19 -11.17 -7.66
N ILE A 349 -16.27 -10.53 -8.38
CA ILE A 349 -15.32 -9.59 -7.79
C ILE A 349 -15.66 -8.22 -8.37
N GLU A 350 -16.31 -7.40 -7.56
CA GLU A 350 -16.59 -6.02 -7.94
C GLU A 350 -15.40 -5.15 -7.55
N SER A 351 -14.95 -4.37 -8.53
CA SER A 351 -14.02 -3.29 -8.24
C SER A 351 -14.82 -2.21 -7.54
N VAL A 352 -14.63 -2.09 -6.22
CA VAL A 352 -15.21 -0.98 -5.46
C VAL A 352 -14.53 0.28 -5.97
N SER A 353 -15.30 1.28 -6.39
CA SER A 353 -14.77 2.63 -6.57
C SER A 353 -14.24 3.12 -5.22
N GLY A 354 -12.92 3.02 -5.06
CA GLY A 354 -12.22 3.17 -3.80
C GLY A 354 -11.05 2.19 -3.58
N GLU A 355 -10.88 1.15 -4.42
CA GLU A 355 -9.70 0.25 -4.41
C GLU A 355 -9.11 0.00 -5.83
N VAL A 356 -9.03 1.04 -6.64
CA VAL A 356 -7.73 1.40 -7.21
C VAL A 356 -7.10 2.29 -6.13
N ASP A 357 -5.77 2.38 -5.98
CA ASP A 357 -5.28 3.58 -5.29
C ASP A 357 -5.96 4.73 -6.04
N ILE A 358 -6.82 5.51 -5.37
CA ILE A 358 -7.57 6.60 -6.02
C ILE A 358 -6.57 7.47 -6.80
N GLU A 359 -5.32 7.49 -6.33
CA GLU A 359 -4.10 7.95 -7.00
C GLU A 359 -3.98 7.50 -8.48
N ASP A 360 -4.08 6.22 -8.84
CA ASP A 360 -3.82 5.78 -10.23
C ASP A 360 -5.00 6.08 -11.19
N LEU A 361 -6.21 6.31 -10.66
CA LEU A 361 -7.38 6.73 -11.45
C LEU A 361 -7.48 8.26 -11.60
N ILE A 362 -6.81 9.02 -10.73
CA ILE A 362 -6.85 10.48 -10.76
C ILE A 362 -5.66 10.97 -11.60
N PRO A 363 -5.91 11.72 -12.69
CA PRO A 363 -4.83 12.28 -13.48
C PRO A 363 -3.95 13.19 -12.62
N VAL A 364 -2.64 13.13 -12.84
CA VAL A 364 -1.69 14.03 -12.20
C VAL A 364 -1.92 15.43 -12.77
N GLU A 365 -2.73 16.23 -12.08
CA GLU A 365 -3.04 17.60 -12.46
C GLU A 365 -2.49 18.54 -11.39
N GLU A 366 -2.00 19.70 -11.83
CA GLU A 366 -1.62 20.76 -10.90
C GLU A 366 -2.88 21.45 -10.38
N CYS A 367 -3.07 21.37 -9.05
CA CYS A 367 -4.15 22.01 -8.33
C CYS A 367 -3.61 23.15 -7.46
N VAL A 368 -4.33 24.26 -7.43
CA VAL A 368 -4.18 25.30 -6.41
C VAL A 368 -4.96 24.85 -5.17
N VAL A 369 -4.28 24.73 -4.04
CA VAL A 369 -4.91 24.51 -2.73
C VAL A 369 -4.93 25.81 -1.96
N THR A 370 -6.10 26.20 -1.44
CA THR A 370 -6.27 27.41 -0.63
C THR A 370 -6.89 27.06 0.72
N LEU A 371 -6.32 27.57 1.80
CA LEU A 371 -6.85 27.53 3.15
C LEU A 371 -7.21 28.96 3.60
N THR A 372 -8.43 29.16 4.09
CA THR A 372 -8.89 30.46 4.59
C THR A 372 -8.67 30.61 6.09
N ASN A 373 -8.69 31.85 6.58
CA ASN A 373 -8.54 32.13 8.01
C ASN A 373 -9.65 31.52 8.88
N ASN A 374 -10.85 31.32 8.32
CA ASN A 374 -11.94 30.63 9.01
C ASN A 374 -11.83 29.08 8.95
N GLY A 375 -10.72 28.57 8.42
CA GLY A 375 -10.45 27.13 8.35
C GLY A 375 -11.20 26.42 7.23
N TYR A 376 -11.56 27.12 6.15
CA TYR A 376 -12.09 26.46 4.96
C TYR A 376 -10.97 26.14 3.98
N ILE A 377 -10.96 24.91 3.48
CA ILE A 377 -10.01 24.44 2.47
C ILE A 377 -10.72 24.09 1.17
N LYS A 378 -10.08 24.37 0.05
CA LYS A 378 -10.53 23.92 -1.27
C LYS A 378 -9.33 23.68 -2.19
N ARG A 379 -9.52 22.80 -3.16
CA ARG A 379 -8.63 22.68 -4.32
C ARG A 379 -9.34 23.14 -5.58
N MET A 380 -8.57 23.65 -6.55
CA MET A 380 -9.05 23.98 -7.89
C MET A 380 -7.93 23.73 -8.92
N PRO A 381 -8.24 23.25 -10.12
CA PRO A 381 -7.22 23.11 -11.18
C PRO A 381 -6.56 24.46 -11.52
N VAL A 382 -5.25 24.46 -11.78
CA VAL A 382 -4.51 25.69 -12.17
C VAL A 382 -5.08 26.32 -13.45
N SER A 383 -5.64 25.50 -14.35
CA SER A 383 -6.28 25.94 -15.58
C SER A 383 -7.47 26.86 -15.32
N GLU A 384 -8.35 26.52 -14.37
CA GLU A 384 -9.50 27.36 -13.98
C GLU A 384 -9.09 28.66 -13.30
N TYR A 385 -7.94 28.65 -12.62
CA TYR A 385 -7.40 29.83 -11.96
C TYR A 385 -6.77 30.84 -12.95
N LYS A 386 -6.10 30.36 -14.01
CA LYS A 386 -5.32 31.21 -14.96
C LYS A 386 -6.15 31.90 -16.06
N THR A 387 -7.40 31.52 -16.31
CA THR A 387 -8.15 31.88 -17.55
C THR A 387 -8.55 33.36 -17.73
N GLN A 388 -8.03 34.29 -16.93
CA GLN A 388 -8.44 35.70 -17.00
C GLN A 388 -7.28 36.70 -17.14
N ARG A 389 -6.23 36.34 -17.88
CA ARG A 389 -5.33 37.34 -18.50
C ARG A 389 -5.69 37.54 -19.97
N ARG A 390 -6.80 38.26 -20.23
CA ARG A 390 -7.02 39.11 -21.42
C ARG A 390 -8.34 39.87 -21.28
N GLY A 391 -8.28 41.18 -21.50
CA GLY A 391 -9.33 42.18 -21.31
C GLY A 391 -10.77 41.69 -21.41
N GLY A 392 -11.50 41.82 -20.30
CA GLY A 392 -12.91 41.48 -20.20
C GLY A 392 -13.54 42.19 -19.01
N ARG A 393 -14.22 43.30 -19.33
CA ARG A 393 -15.27 44.06 -18.61
C ARG A 393 -15.59 43.63 -17.16
N GLY A 394 -15.44 44.58 -16.24
CA GLY A 394 -15.56 44.47 -14.79
C GLY A 394 -16.72 43.61 -14.28
N ILE A 395 -16.40 42.78 -13.29
CA ILE A 395 -17.33 41.93 -12.57
C ILE A 395 -17.76 42.70 -11.33
N THR A 396 -19.05 42.99 -11.25
CA THR A 396 -19.71 43.61 -10.10
C THR A 396 -19.44 42.77 -8.85
N GLY A 397 -18.61 43.30 -7.96
CA GLY A 397 -18.21 42.67 -6.71
C GLY A 397 -19.39 42.45 -5.76
N MET A 398 -19.26 41.37 -4.99
CA MET A 398 -20.21 40.81 -4.02
C MET A 398 -20.88 41.85 -3.10
N LYS A 399 -22.14 41.60 -2.76
CA LYS A 399 -22.78 42.23 -1.59
C LYS A 399 -22.10 41.74 -0.32
N GLN A 400 -21.64 42.70 0.49
CA GLN A 400 -21.07 42.59 1.84
C GLN A 400 -21.85 41.64 2.77
N ARG A 401 -21.13 40.70 3.41
CA ARG A 401 -21.06 40.47 4.88
C ARG A 401 -20.26 39.19 5.16
N GLU A 402 -19.24 39.33 6.00
CA GLU A 402 -18.19 38.35 6.40
C GLU A 402 -17.18 38.01 5.30
N GLU A 403 -16.12 38.81 5.22
CA GLU A 403 -15.01 38.64 4.29
C GLU A 403 -14.02 37.58 4.81
N ASP A 404 -14.20 36.34 4.36
CA ASP A 404 -13.25 35.24 4.54
C ASP A 404 -12.15 35.35 3.47
N PHE A 405 -10.89 35.42 3.88
CA PHE A 405 -9.73 35.59 3.00
C PHE A 405 -8.80 34.37 3.07
N VAL A 406 -8.02 34.16 2.01
CA VAL A 406 -7.07 33.05 1.91
C VAL A 406 -5.84 33.36 2.76
N ASP A 407 -5.56 32.50 3.75
CA ASP A 407 -4.40 32.59 4.65
C ASP A 407 -3.16 31.92 4.04
N GLU A 408 -3.34 30.72 3.48
CA GLU A 408 -2.29 29.93 2.85
C GLU A 408 -2.73 29.43 1.46
N MET A 409 -1.86 29.57 0.47
CA MET A 409 -2.08 29.11 -0.90
C MET A 409 -0.79 28.52 -1.47
N PHE A 410 -0.89 27.34 -2.08
CA PHE A 410 0.19 26.78 -2.90
C PHE A 410 -0.35 25.91 -4.02
N ILE A 411 0.48 25.73 -5.04
CA ILE A 411 0.22 24.77 -6.12
C ILE A 411 0.76 23.41 -5.67
N ALA A 412 -0.02 22.36 -5.81
CA ALA A 412 0.37 20.98 -5.52
C ALA A 412 -0.16 20.06 -6.63
N GLY A 413 0.56 18.99 -6.95
CA GLY A 413 0.00 17.94 -7.79
C GLY A 413 -1.12 17.21 -7.05
N SER A 414 -2.11 16.69 -7.77
CA SER A 414 -3.21 15.89 -7.20
C SER A 414 -2.74 14.79 -6.23
N HIS A 415 -1.55 14.24 -6.47
CA HIS A 415 -0.97 13.13 -5.71
C HIS A 415 -0.01 13.54 -4.59
N ASP A 416 0.29 14.84 -4.50
CA ASP A 416 1.16 15.37 -3.45
C ASP A 416 0.50 15.21 -2.09
N ASN A 417 1.33 15.07 -1.05
CA ASN A 417 0.87 15.01 0.33
C ASN A 417 0.76 16.44 0.86
N VAL A 418 -0.39 16.76 1.45
CA VAL A 418 -0.60 17.98 2.23
C VAL A 418 -0.56 17.61 3.71
N LEU A 419 0.44 18.15 4.40
CA LEU A 419 0.67 17.99 5.83
C LEU A 419 0.06 19.16 6.58
N PHE A 420 -0.76 18.85 7.57
CA PHE A 420 -1.36 19.84 8.47
C PHE A 420 -0.78 19.64 9.86
N ILE A 421 -0.33 20.71 10.49
CA ILE A 421 0.19 20.66 11.87
C ILE A 421 -0.68 21.55 12.73
N SER A 422 -1.22 21.01 13.82
CA SER A 422 -2.06 21.75 14.75
C SER A 422 -1.26 22.56 15.77
N ASN A 423 -1.91 23.55 16.39
CA ASN A 423 -1.35 24.31 17.52
C ASN A 423 -0.92 23.41 18.70
N LYS A 424 -1.58 22.25 18.87
CA LYS A 424 -1.25 21.21 19.86
C LYS A 424 -0.14 20.24 19.41
N GLY A 425 0.49 20.48 18.26
CA GLY A 425 1.62 19.67 17.80
C GLY A 425 1.25 18.30 17.23
N ILE A 426 0.01 18.12 16.79
CA ILE A 426 -0.43 16.92 16.07
C ILE A 426 -0.34 17.18 14.57
N MET A 427 0.29 16.26 13.85
CA MET A 427 0.35 16.26 12.40
C MET A 427 -0.73 15.36 11.81
N TYR A 428 -1.47 15.90 10.85
CA TYR A 428 -2.37 15.18 9.96
C TYR A 428 -1.83 15.21 8.54
N LYS A 429 -2.28 14.26 7.73
CA LYS A 429 -1.88 14.12 6.33
C LYS A 429 -3.11 13.81 5.50
N LEU A 430 -3.27 14.55 4.40
CA LEU A 430 -4.21 14.23 3.33
C LEU A 430 -3.44 14.23 2.01
N LYS A 431 -3.90 13.44 1.04
CA LYS A 431 -3.50 13.61 -0.36
C LYS A 431 -4.23 14.82 -0.94
N CYS A 432 -3.60 15.52 -1.89
CA CYS A 432 -4.20 16.71 -2.47
C CYS A 432 -5.58 16.41 -3.09
N TYR A 433 -5.77 15.25 -3.74
CA TYR A 433 -7.07 14.86 -4.31
C TYR A 433 -8.17 14.59 -3.26
N GLU A 434 -7.82 14.32 -2.00
CA GLU A 434 -8.80 14.11 -0.92
C GLU A 434 -9.43 15.43 -0.47
N ILE A 435 -8.81 16.56 -0.83
CA ILE A 435 -9.36 17.90 -0.58
C ILE A 435 -10.52 18.15 -1.57
N PRO A 436 -11.69 18.60 -1.11
CA PRO A 436 -12.82 18.86 -2.02
C PRO A 436 -12.53 19.95 -3.05
N ASP A 437 -13.02 19.74 -4.27
CA ASP A 437 -13.02 20.77 -5.32
C ASP A 437 -13.94 21.93 -4.93
N GLY A 438 -13.48 23.15 -5.19
CA GLY A 438 -14.26 24.35 -4.93
C GLY A 438 -14.04 25.42 -5.98
N SER A 439 -15.12 26.05 -6.43
CA SER A 439 -15.02 27.19 -7.34
C SER A 439 -14.33 28.38 -6.67
N LYS A 440 -13.81 29.31 -7.49
CA LYS A 440 -13.19 30.55 -6.99
C LYS A 440 -14.12 31.33 -6.04
N ALA A 441 -15.43 31.33 -6.31
CA ALA A 441 -16.45 32.00 -5.50
C ALA A 441 -16.96 31.19 -4.29
N SER A 442 -16.67 29.88 -4.21
CA SER A 442 -17.07 29.06 -3.06
C SER A 442 -16.14 29.30 -1.87
N ARG A 443 -16.68 29.29 -0.66
CA ARG A 443 -15.90 29.34 0.59
C ARG A 443 -15.04 28.08 0.76
N GLY A 444 -15.36 26.99 0.08
CA GLY A 444 -14.69 25.70 0.25
C GLY A 444 -15.32 24.86 1.36
N PHE A 445 -14.59 23.86 1.82
CA PHE A 445 -15.05 22.89 2.81
C PHE A 445 -14.37 23.12 4.16
N ASN A 446 -15.11 23.03 5.26
CA ASN A 446 -14.54 23.29 6.58
C ASN A 446 -13.56 22.17 6.98
N LEU A 447 -12.34 22.54 7.39
CA LEU A 447 -11.26 21.60 7.69
C LEU A 447 -11.56 20.69 8.90
N ILE A 448 -12.39 21.14 9.85
CA ILE A 448 -12.84 20.34 10.99
C ILE A 448 -13.62 19.10 10.54
N ASN A 449 -14.24 19.15 9.35
CA ASN A 449 -14.97 18.02 8.79
C ASN A 449 -14.06 17.02 8.04
N LEU A 450 -12.80 17.40 7.75
CA LEU A 450 -11.83 16.54 7.06
C LEU A 450 -10.82 15.92 8.03
N LEU A 451 -10.45 16.65 9.08
CA LEU A 451 -9.46 16.24 10.07
C LEU A 451 -10.13 16.04 11.44
N PRO A 452 -9.83 14.96 12.16
CA PRO A 452 -10.43 14.69 13.48
C PRO A 452 -9.78 15.56 14.57
N LEU A 453 -10.01 16.87 14.50
CA LEU A 453 -9.47 17.85 15.44
C LEU A 453 -10.19 17.76 16.80
N THR A 454 -9.42 17.88 17.88
CA THR A 454 -9.96 17.96 19.25
C THR A 454 -10.48 19.36 19.58
N GLU A 455 -11.25 19.50 20.66
CA GLU A 455 -11.76 20.81 21.09
C GLU A 455 -10.60 21.78 21.38
N GLY A 456 -10.68 22.99 20.82
CA GLY A 456 -9.63 24.02 20.91
C GLY A 456 -8.40 23.77 20.03
N GLU A 457 -8.38 22.72 19.21
CA GLU A 457 -7.31 22.44 18.26
C GLU A 457 -7.52 23.18 16.93
N LYS A 458 -6.51 23.93 16.50
CA LYS A 458 -6.51 24.72 15.25
C LYS A 458 -5.29 24.35 14.42
N ILE A 459 -5.36 24.49 13.10
CA ILE A 459 -4.19 24.28 12.24
C ILE A 459 -3.25 25.48 12.34
N ALA A 460 -2.00 25.21 12.69
CA ALA A 460 -0.93 26.20 12.78
C ALA A 460 -0.10 26.30 11.49
N ALA A 461 -0.05 25.24 10.68
CA ALA A 461 0.65 25.26 9.40
C ALA A 461 0.09 24.23 8.42
N MET A 462 0.12 24.58 7.14
CA MET A 462 -0.18 23.72 6.00
C MET A 462 1.07 23.64 5.11
N ILE A 463 1.57 22.44 4.83
CA ILE A 463 2.83 22.23 4.09
C ILE A 463 2.63 21.15 3.04
N LYS A 464 3.07 21.40 1.80
CA LYS A 464 3.09 20.37 0.75
C LYS A 464 4.39 19.58 0.73
N THR A 465 4.31 18.31 0.37
CA THR A 465 5.48 17.51 0.01
C THR A 465 5.14 16.41 -1.01
N THR A 466 5.97 16.29 -2.03
CA THR A 466 5.91 15.21 -3.03
C THR A 466 6.48 13.91 -2.46
N ASP A 467 7.61 14.03 -1.76
CA ASP A 467 8.39 12.93 -1.20
C ASP A 467 8.65 13.13 0.30
N PHE A 468 9.15 12.07 0.96
CA PHE A 468 9.57 12.11 2.37
C PHE A 468 11.08 11.93 2.47
N SER A 469 11.83 12.81 1.80
CA SER A 469 13.29 12.80 1.76
C SER A 469 13.91 12.99 3.14
N GLU A 470 15.03 12.29 3.39
CA GLU A 470 15.81 12.44 4.62
C GLU A 470 16.62 13.75 4.68
N GLU A 471 16.73 14.47 3.57
CA GLU A 471 17.45 15.75 3.50
C GLU A 471 16.58 16.95 3.88
N ARG A 472 15.26 16.74 4.02
CA ARG A 472 14.31 17.79 4.40
C ARG A 472 13.92 17.66 5.87
N PHE A 473 13.70 18.81 6.49
CA PHE A 473 13.34 18.89 7.89
C PHE A 473 12.10 19.74 8.10
N ILE A 474 11.30 19.34 9.08
CA ILE A 474 10.22 20.17 9.62
C ILE A 474 10.75 20.86 10.86
N THR A 475 10.84 22.18 10.79
CA THR A 475 11.28 23.02 11.89
C THR A 475 10.09 23.74 12.52
N MET A 476 9.82 23.40 13.78
CA MET A 476 8.70 23.90 14.58
C MET A 476 9.23 24.81 15.68
N VAL A 477 8.53 25.91 15.95
CA VAL A 477 8.81 26.80 17.08
C VAL A 477 7.57 26.97 17.92
N THR A 478 7.70 26.85 19.25
CA THR A 478 6.61 27.02 20.21
C THR A 478 6.52 28.45 20.73
N LYS A 479 5.39 28.82 21.33
CA LYS A 479 5.17 30.15 21.93
C LYS A 479 6.15 30.43 23.06
N ASN A 480 6.54 29.39 23.82
CA ASN A 480 7.57 29.48 24.87
C ASN A 480 9.01 29.55 24.34
N GLY A 481 9.20 29.71 23.02
CA GLY A 481 10.52 29.93 22.44
C GLY A 481 11.37 28.67 22.29
N LYS A 482 10.77 27.47 22.32
CA LYS A 482 11.47 26.23 21.97
C LYS A 482 11.44 26.02 20.46
N ILE A 483 12.57 25.63 19.86
CA ILE A 483 12.69 25.20 18.48
C ILE A 483 12.98 23.71 18.43
N LYS A 484 12.34 23.03 17.49
CA LYS A 484 12.57 21.62 17.22
C LYS A 484 12.68 21.40 15.73
N ARG A 485 13.72 20.67 15.34
CA ARG A 485 13.89 20.16 13.99
C ARG A 485 13.72 18.65 13.99
N SER A 486 12.91 18.14 13.07
CA SER A 486 12.67 16.70 12.88
C SER A 486 12.73 16.35 11.42
N ASN A 487 13.28 15.17 11.11
CA ASN A 487 13.45 14.71 9.75
C ASN A 487 12.09 14.43 9.09
N LEU A 488 11.92 14.82 7.83
CA LEU A 488 10.65 14.66 7.11
C LEU A 488 10.24 13.18 6.96
N SER A 489 11.21 12.27 6.83
CA SER A 489 10.99 10.81 6.74
C SER A 489 10.14 10.23 7.87
N LEU A 490 10.20 10.83 9.07
CA LEU A 490 9.43 10.42 10.25
C LEU A 490 7.91 10.60 10.08
N TYR A 491 7.49 11.34 9.06
CA TYR A 491 6.11 11.68 8.75
C TYR A 491 5.55 10.95 7.52
N LYS A 492 6.26 9.94 7.00
CA LYS A 492 5.78 9.11 5.86
C LYS A 492 4.44 8.43 6.17
N ASN A 493 4.32 7.86 7.36
CA ASN A 493 3.18 7.06 7.79
C ASN A 493 2.40 7.76 8.92
N VAL A 494 1.49 8.67 8.53
CA VAL A 494 0.56 9.36 9.44
C VAL A 494 -0.78 8.61 9.46
N ARG A 495 -1.31 8.36 10.65
CA ARG A 495 -2.61 7.70 10.85
C ARG A 495 -3.75 8.72 10.69
N LYS A 496 -4.99 8.26 10.48
CA LYS A 496 -6.17 9.16 10.37
C LYS A 496 -6.35 10.08 11.59
N ASN A 497 -6.08 9.58 12.80
CA ASN A 497 -6.15 10.37 14.04
C ASN A 497 -4.93 11.29 14.25
N GLY A 498 -4.10 11.46 13.23
CA GLY A 498 -2.87 12.23 13.31
C GLY A 498 -1.72 11.47 13.98
N LEU A 499 -0.62 12.19 14.14
CA LEU A 499 0.65 11.72 14.67
C LEU A 499 1.31 12.85 15.43
N ILE A 500 1.91 12.57 16.59
CA ILE A 500 2.63 13.60 17.36
C ILE A 500 3.82 14.11 16.54
N ALA A 501 3.91 15.42 16.33
CA ALA A 501 5.02 16.09 15.66
C ALA A 501 6.01 16.70 16.66
N ILE A 502 5.52 17.22 17.79
CA ILE A 502 6.29 17.80 18.88
C ILE A 502 5.63 17.49 20.22
N GLY A 503 6.44 17.20 21.25
CA GLY A 503 5.96 17.20 22.63
C GLY A 503 5.85 18.64 23.10
N LEU A 504 4.69 19.06 23.60
CA LEU A 504 4.47 20.40 24.13
C LEU A 504 4.46 20.35 25.66
N ASP A 505 4.99 21.40 26.28
CA ASP A 505 4.84 21.60 27.72
C ASP A 505 3.39 22.01 28.02
N GLU A 506 2.99 21.91 29.29
CA GLU A 506 1.64 22.27 29.71
C GLU A 506 1.35 23.76 29.41
N GLY A 507 0.31 24.03 28.61
CA GLY A 507 -0.06 25.38 28.18
C GLY A 507 0.74 25.96 27.01
N ASP A 508 1.73 25.25 26.45
CA ASP A 508 2.48 25.69 25.27
C ASP A 508 1.73 25.36 23.97
N GLU A 509 1.97 26.16 22.93
CA GLU A 509 1.40 25.98 21.59
C GLU A 509 2.45 26.23 20.52
N ILE A 510 2.24 25.69 19.33
CA ILE A 510 3.08 26.01 18.16
C ILE A 510 2.82 27.47 17.74
N ALA A 511 3.89 28.27 17.69
CA ALA A 511 3.89 29.62 17.14
C ALA A 511 4.10 29.63 15.61
N GLY A 512 4.78 28.61 15.07
CA GLY A 512 4.81 28.40 13.63
C GLY A 512 5.70 27.25 13.18
N VAL A 513 5.53 26.85 11.92
CA VAL A 513 6.27 25.73 11.31
C VAL A 513 6.78 26.10 9.93
N ARG A 514 8.01 25.68 9.61
CA ARG A 514 8.61 25.83 8.28
C ARG A 514 9.28 24.53 7.84
N MET A 515 9.16 24.23 6.54
CA MET A 515 9.98 23.21 5.88
C MET A 515 11.36 23.81 5.54
N THR A 516 12.41 23.10 5.90
CA THR A 516 13.81 23.50 5.75
C THR A 516 14.65 22.38 5.14
N ASP A 517 15.85 22.71 4.66
CA ASP A 517 16.73 21.86 3.83
C ASP A 517 18.08 21.52 4.52
N GLY A 518 18.17 21.75 5.82
CA GLY A 518 19.37 21.51 6.63
C GLY A 518 20.29 22.72 6.76
N ASN A 519 20.21 23.70 5.85
CA ASN A 519 21.06 24.90 5.80
C ASN A 519 20.27 26.23 5.87
N ALA A 520 18.98 26.18 6.22
CA ALA A 520 18.14 27.35 6.32
C ALA A 520 18.47 28.22 7.54
N GLN A 521 18.34 29.53 7.36
CA GLN A 521 18.33 30.50 8.46
C GLN A 521 16.89 30.84 8.83
N ILE A 522 16.65 31.00 10.12
CA ILE A 522 15.33 31.17 10.69
C ILE A 522 15.32 32.40 11.60
N PHE A 523 14.34 33.26 11.40
CA PHE A 523 13.96 34.32 12.33
C PHE A 523 12.88 33.83 13.27
N VAL A 524 13.06 34.11 14.56
CA VAL A 524 12.04 33.94 15.60
C VAL A 524 11.84 35.28 16.28
N ALA A 525 10.63 35.84 16.17
CA ALA A 525 10.29 37.14 16.75
C ALA A 525 9.34 37.00 17.93
N THR A 526 9.49 37.89 18.91
CA THR A 526 8.69 37.93 20.13
C THR A 526 7.74 39.13 20.13
N ARG A 527 6.71 39.04 20.97
CA ARG A 527 5.70 40.10 21.13
C ARG A 527 6.32 41.42 21.58
N ASN A 528 7.31 41.37 22.47
CA ASN A 528 8.01 42.55 22.98
C ASN A 528 9.05 43.12 22.00
N GLY A 529 9.04 42.69 20.74
CA GLY A 529 9.83 43.29 19.68
C GLY A 529 11.29 42.85 19.64
N MET A 530 11.61 41.68 20.21
CA MET A 530 12.90 41.02 20.02
C MET A 530 12.85 40.07 18.83
N VAL A 531 13.99 39.86 18.18
CA VAL A 531 14.13 38.83 17.14
C VAL A 531 15.50 38.16 17.24
N ILE A 532 15.54 36.85 17.04
CA ILE A 532 16.79 36.11 16.89
C ILE A 532 16.86 35.52 15.48
N ARG A 533 18.04 35.65 14.85
CA ARG A 533 18.37 35.00 13.57
C ARG A 533 19.32 33.86 13.84
N ILE A 534 18.88 32.63 13.61
CA ILE A 534 19.67 31.42 13.89
C ILE A 534 19.81 30.56 12.64
N GLU A 535 20.92 29.83 12.56
CA GLU A 535 21.07 28.74 11.59
C GLU A 535 20.41 27.47 12.14
N GLU A 536 19.65 26.77 11.30
CA GLU A 536 18.92 25.58 11.74
C GLU A 536 19.86 24.43 12.16
N ASN A 537 21.06 24.38 11.60
CA ASN A 537 22.05 23.32 11.84
C ASN A 537 22.62 23.34 13.28
N LYS A 538 22.50 24.46 13.99
CA LYS A 538 22.88 24.60 15.41
C LYS A 538 21.94 23.81 16.34
N GLY A 539 20.78 23.38 15.84
CA GLY A 539 19.89 22.41 16.49
C GLY A 539 20.04 21.02 15.89
N ARG A 540 20.35 20.00 16.70
CA ARG A 540 20.31 18.60 16.23
C ARG A 540 18.88 18.20 15.83
N ALA A 541 18.76 17.30 14.85
CA ALA A 541 17.47 16.69 14.55
C ALA A 541 17.03 15.80 15.72
N LEU A 542 15.77 15.94 16.13
CA LEU A 542 15.19 15.24 17.28
C LEU A 542 14.05 14.31 16.84
N SER A 543 13.71 13.36 17.71
CA SER A 543 12.57 12.47 17.53
C SER A 543 11.24 13.23 17.61
N ARG A 544 10.17 12.64 17.08
CA ARG A 544 8.82 13.22 17.06
C ARG A 544 8.22 13.55 18.44
N SER A 545 8.56 12.82 19.48
CA SER A 545 8.04 13.06 20.84
C SER A 545 8.86 14.09 21.64
N ALA A 546 10.04 14.49 21.17
CA ALA A 546 10.87 15.45 21.88
C ALA A 546 10.22 16.85 21.95
N HIS A 547 10.53 17.60 23.02
CA HIS A 547 10.02 18.95 23.29
C HIS A 547 10.80 20.09 22.59
N GLY A 548 11.94 19.77 21.96
CA GLY A 548 12.80 20.78 21.34
C GLY A 548 13.80 21.40 22.31
N VAL A 549 14.59 22.34 21.80
CA VAL A 549 15.62 23.09 22.54
C VAL A 549 15.30 24.58 22.53
N LYS A 550 15.86 25.36 23.44
CA LYS A 550 15.61 26.81 23.49
C LYS A 550 16.14 27.51 22.24
N ALA A 551 15.26 28.26 21.57
CA ALA A 551 15.56 29.07 20.38
C ALA A 551 15.92 30.50 20.77
N ILE A 552 15.06 31.12 21.59
CA ILE A 552 15.18 32.47 22.12
C ILE A 552 14.87 32.44 23.62
N LYS A 553 15.62 33.19 24.42
CA LYS A 553 15.33 33.38 25.84
C LYS A 553 14.30 34.50 25.95
N LEU A 554 13.10 34.14 26.38
CA LEU A 554 12.01 35.08 26.61
C LEU A 554 12.22 35.83 27.93
N ARG A 555 11.81 37.10 27.95
CA ARG A 555 11.69 37.89 29.19
C ARG A 555 10.29 37.65 29.79
N GLU A 556 10.06 38.11 31.02
CA GLU A 556 8.75 37.98 31.67
C GLU A 556 7.62 38.52 30.77
N ASP A 557 6.52 37.75 30.70
CA ASP A 557 5.33 38.00 29.87
C ASP A 557 5.53 38.09 28.35
N ASP A 558 6.71 37.71 27.84
CA ASP A 558 6.98 37.64 26.40
C ASP A 558 6.68 36.26 25.82
N TYR A 559 6.31 36.21 24.54
CA TYR A 559 6.08 34.96 23.81
C TYR A 559 6.38 35.15 22.33
N VAL A 560 6.62 34.04 21.63
CA VAL A 560 6.92 34.05 20.19
C VAL A 560 5.65 34.32 19.38
N VAL A 561 5.70 35.32 18.51
CA VAL A 561 4.59 35.75 17.64
C VAL A 561 4.75 35.29 16.19
N GLY A 562 5.95 34.91 15.76
CA GLY A 562 6.16 34.47 14.39
C GLY A 562 7.51 33.87 14.09
N ILE A 563 7.54 33.09 13.03
CA ILE A 563 8.71 32.44 12.46
C ILE A 563 8.81 32.73 10.97
N ALA A 564 10.01 33.07 10.49
CA ALA A 564 10.26 33.34 9.09
C ALA A 564 11.54 32.63 8.62
N ARG A 565 11.46 31.88 7.51
CA ARG A 565 12.64 31.29 6.86
C ARG A 565 13.25 32.33 5.92
N VAL A 566 14.55 32.55 6.01
CA VAL A 566 15.26 33.51 5.15
C VAL A 566 15.16 33.09 3.67
N ARG A 567 14.80 34.04 2.81
CA ARG A 567 14.82 33.91 1.34
C ARG A 567 15.73 35.01 0.77
N LYS A 568 16.55 34.67 -0.22
CA LYS A 568 17.43 35.65 -0.89
C LYS A 568 16.56 36.63 -1.68
N GLY A 569 16.83 37.94 -1.55
CA GLY A 569 16.08 39.00 -2.24
C GLY A 569 14.83 39.51 -1.48
N ALA A 570 14.36 38.77 -0.48
CA ALA A 570 13.22 39.16 0.34
C ALA A 570 13.63 40.07 1.50
N SER A 571 12.68 40.82 2.03
CA SER A 571 12.86 41.70 3.19
C SER A 571 11.99 41.26 4.37
N LEU A 572 12.39 41.59 5.60
CA LEU A 572 11.61 41.22 6.79
C LEU A 572 10.59 42.31 7.09
N LEU A 573 9.30 41.99 6.90
CA LEU A 573 8.17 42.82 7.30
C LEU A 573 7.81 42.53 8.76
N THR A 574 7.77 43.57 9.58
CA THR A 574 7.24 43.53 10.95
C THR A 574 6.01 44.42 11.03
N VAL A 575 4.94 43.91 11.62
CA VAL A 575 3.68 44.64 11.84
C VAL A 575 3.33 44.62 13.33
N THR A 576 2.83 45.74 13.82
CA THR A 576 2.37 45.94 15.20
C THR A 576 0.86 45.92 15.32
N GLU A 577 0.36 45.67 16.53
CA GLU A 577 -1.08 45.63 16.81
C GLU A 577 -1.80 46.98 16.57
N ASN A 578 -1.09 48.12 16.65
CA ASN A 578 -1.68 49.44 16.35
C ASN A 578 -1.55 49.84 14.87
N GLY A 579 -1.22 48.90 13.98
CA GLY A 579 -1.23 49.14 12.53
C GLY A 579 -0.03 49.91 11.99
N PHE A 580 1.12 49.88 12.69
CA PHE A 580 2.41 50.30 12.12
C PHE A 580 3.14 49.11 11.52
N GLY A 581 3.74 49.31 10.35
CA GLY A 581 4.48 48.30 9.62
C GLY A 581 5.79 48.83 9.07
N ARG A 582 6.80 47.96 9.00
CA ARG A 582 8.12 48.31 8.47
C ARG A 582 8.77 47.11 7.77
N ARG A 583 9.36 47.35 6.61
CA ARG A 583 10.27 46.42 5.94
C ARG A 583 11.71 46.75 6.33
N SER A 584 12.49 45.73 6.69
CA SER A 584 13.89 45.89 7.08
C SER A 584 14.76 44.95 6.26
N GLU A 585 15.98 45.39 5.95
CA GLU A 585 16.94 44.53 5.24
C GLU A 585 17.42 43.38 6.11
N LEU A 586 17.69 42.25 5.47
CA LEU A 586 18.14 41.05 6.16
C LEU A 586 19.51 41.22 6.83
N ASP A 587 20.40 41.99 6.20
CA ASP A 587 21.78 42.18 6.68
C ASP A 587 21.85 43.03 7.94
N SER A 588 20.80 43.79 8.24
CA SER A 588 20.67 44.50 9.52
C SER A 588 20.56 43.54 10.72
N TYR A 589 20.22 42.26 10.49
CA TYR A 589 20.11 41.26 11.55
C TYR A 589 21.31 40.30 11.52
N ARG A 590 22.25 40.47 12.47
CA ARG A 590 23.37 39.53 12.65
C ARG A 590 22.88 38.12 13.02
N ILE A 591 23.60 37.10 12.56
CA ILE A 591 23.35 35.72 12.95
C ILE A 591 23.84 35.54 14.40
N GLN A 592 23.01 34.91 15.24
CA GLN A 592 23.29 34.66 16.65
C GLN A 592 23.21 33.15 16.96
N ASN A 593 23.82 32.75 18.08
CA ASN A 593 23.63 31.40 18.62
C ASN A 593 22.23 31.25 19.22
N ARG A 594 21.68 30.02 19.16
CA ARG A 594 20.39 29.69 19.79
C ARG A 594 20.43 29.95 21.30
N GLY A 595 19.29 30.34 21.87
CA GLY A 595 19.12 30.54 23.31
C GLY A 595 19.51 31.95 23.81
N GLY A 596 19.95 32.85 22.94
CA GLY A 596 20.15 34.26 23.28
C GLY A 596 18.84 35.03 23.45
N TYR A 597 18.91 36.27 23.96
CA TYR A 597 17.75 37.17 24.11
C TYR A 597 17.28 37.82 22.79
N GLY A 598 17.97 37.56 21.68
CA GLY A 598 17.71 38.23 20.40
C GLY A 598 18.20 39.68 20.36
N MET A 599 18.10 40.29 19.19
CA MET A 599 18.29 41.73 18.98
C MET A 599 16.95 42.45 18.96
N LYS A 600 17.00 43.77 19.13
CA LYS A 600 15.82 44.61 19.00
C LYS A 600 15.37 44.62 17.54
N ASN A 601 14.18 44.07 17.28
CA ASN A 601 13.51 44.13 15.99
C ASN A 601 12.70 45.41 15.88
N TYR A 602 11.91 45.71 16.90
CA TYR A 602 10.97 46.81 16.86
C TYR A 602 10.80 47.38 18.27
N LYS A 603 10.88 48.70 18.41
CA LYS A 603 10.67 49.35 19.71
C LYS A 603 9.17 49.40 20.02
N VAL A 604 8.74 48.55 20.94
CA VAL A 604 7.37 48.53 21.47
C VAL A 604 7.18 49.71 22.43
N ASP A 605 6.08 50.44 22.27
CA ASP A 605 5.64 51.55 23.12
C ASP A 605 4.10 51.67 23.06
N ASP A 606 3.48 52.48 23.90
CA ASP A 606 2.02 52.63 23.95
C ASP A 606 1.42 53.14 22.62
N VAL A 607 2.23 53.85 21.82
CA VAL A 607 1.79 54.43 20.54
C VAL A 607 1.78 53.37 19.44
N LYS A 608 2.83 52.57 19.34
CA LYS A 608 3.00 51.55 18.30
C LYS A 608 2.37 50.22 18.68
N GLY A 609 2.23 49.94 19.97
CA GLY A 609 1.73 48.67 20.48
C GLY A 609 2.73 47.53 20.29
N TYR A 610 2.34 46.35 20.76
CA TYR A 610 3.13 45.13 20.66
C TYR A 610 3.27 44.63 19.21
N VAL A 611 4.29 43.81 18.94
CA VAL A 611 4.47 43.18 17.63
C VAL A 611 3.40 42.10 17.43
N CYS A 612 2.66 42.19 16.33
CA CYS A 612 1.66 41.22 15.92
C CYS A 612 2.31 40.01 15.23
N GLY A 613 3.35 40.23 14.42
CA GLY A 613 4.07 39.15 13.77
C GLY A 613 5.13 39.62 12.77
N ILE A 614 5.77 38.65 12.12
CA ILE A 614 6.77 38.86 11.07
C ILE A 614 6.50 37.98 9.85
N LYS A 615 6.78 38.48 8.66
CA LYS A 615 6.77 37.72 7.40
C LYS A 615 7.94 38.13 6.51
N MET A 616 8.44 37.20 5.71
CA MET A 616 9.33 37.54 4.60
C MET A 616 8.46 37.97 3.42
N VAL A 617 8.73 39.15 2.85
CA VAL A 617 7.97 39.69 1.72
C VAL A 617 8.91 40.16 0.62
N ASP A 618 8.50 39.90 -0.62
CA ASP A 618 9.12 40.46 -1.82
C ASP A 618 8.46 41.81 -2.17
N GLU A 619 9.10 42.63 -3.01
CA GLU A 619 8.58 43.97 -3.34
C GLU A 619 7.24 43.94 -4.08
N THR A 620 6.99 42.85 -4.81
CA THR A 620 5.78 42.64 -5.60
C THR A 620 4.64 42.06 -4.80
N ASP A 621 4.83 41.65 -3.55
CA ASP A 621 3.77 40.95 -2.80
C ASP A 621 2.69 41.93 -2.32
N ASP A 622 1.45 41.45 -2.25
CA ASP A 622 0.37 42.12 -1.54
C ASP A 622 0.38 41.69 -0.07
N ILE A 623 0.20 42.64 0.84
CA ILE A 623 0.08 42.41 2.28
C ILE A 623 -1.37 42.62 2.68
N ILE A 624 -1.94 41.62 3.35
CA ILE A 624 -3.31 41.65 3.84
C ILE A 624 -3.27 41.74 5.36
N LEU A 625 -3.93 42.76 5.92
CA LEU A 625 -3.99 43.06 7.35
C LEU A 625 -5.42 42.89 7.84
N VAL A 626 -5.60 42.30 9.02
CA VAL A 626 -6.91 42.10 9.64
C VAL A 626 -6.94 42.65 11.04
N SER A 627 -7.93 43.48 11.32
CA SER A 627 -8.22 44.03 12.64
C SER A 627 -9.24 43.20 13.40
N SER A 628 -9.23 43.29 14.74
CA SER A 628 -10.13 42.60 15.66
C SER A 628 -11.60 42.98 15.48
N ASP A 629 -11.88 44.14 14.89
CA ASP A 629 -13.22 44.61 14.51
C ASP A 629 -13.67 44.13 13.12
N GLY A 630 -12.87 43.29 12.47
CA GLY A 630 -13.19 42.65 11.19
C GLY A 630 -12.85 43.48 9.95
N ILE A 631 -12.17 44.62 10.10
CA ILE A 631 -11.68 45.40 8.97
C ILE A 631 -10.49 44.69 8.34
N ILE A 632 -10.53 44.49 7.03
CA ILE A 632 -9.45 43.90 6.22
C ILE A 632 -8.93 44.96 5.26
N ILE A 633 -7.61 45.11 5.17
CA ILE A 633 -6.96 46.03 4.22
C ILE A 633 -5.90 45.27 3.44
N ARG A 634 -5.86 45.49 2.12
CA ARG A 634 -4.78 45.03 1.24
C ARG A 634 -3.90 46.20 0.82
N ILE A 635 -2.59 46.07 0.97
CA ILE A 635 -1.59 47.07 0.58
C ILE A 635 -0.46 46.41 -0.20
N LEU A 636 0.18 47.16 -1.09
CA LEU A 636 1.37 46.69 -1.81
C LEU A 636 2.60 46.70 -0.89
N ALA A 637 3.43 45.66 -0.92
CA ALA A 637 4.68 45.62 -0.17
C ALA A 637 5.65 46.73 -0.59
N SER A 638 5.61 47.15 -1.85
CA SER A 638 6.36 48.30 -2.36
C SER A 638 5.98 49.63 -1.71
N ASP A 639 4.75 49.76 -1.22
CA ASP A 639 4.30 50.98 -0.54
C ASP A 639 4.89 51.10 0.87
N ILE A 640 5.32 49.97 1.46
CA ILE A 640 6.08 49.96 2.71
C ILE A 640 7.56 50.08 2.37
N ARG A 641 8.14 51.25 2.66
CA ARG A 641 9.57 51.47 2.43
C ARG A 641 10.44 50.58 3.34
N ILE A 642 11.60 50.22 2.82
CA ILE A 642 12.68 49.61 3.57
C ILE A 642 13.28 50.69 4.50
N MET A 643 13.42 50.36 5.78
CA MET A 643 13.94 51.26 6.81
C MET A 643 14.79 50.50 7.84
N SER A 644 15.57 51.25 8.62
CA SER A 644 16.37 50.70 9.73
C SER A 644 15.50 50.00 10.79
N ARG A 645 16.11 49.04 11.51
CA ARG A 645 15.48 48.27 12.60
C ARG A 645 14.96 49.13 13.77
N TYR A 646 15.46 50.35 13.87
CA TYR A 646 15.08 51.30 14.92
C TYR A 646 13.98 52.26 14.49
N ALA A 647 13.72 52.38 13.18
CA ALA A 647 12.72 53.29 12.65
C ALA A 647 11.30 52.86 13.06
N LYS A 648 10.41 53.83 13.20
CA LYS A 648 8.99 53.57 13.51
C LYS A 648 8.29 52.90 12.32
N GLY A 649 8.69 53.20 11.09
CA GLY A 649 7.97 52.69 9.92
C GLY A 649 6.74 53.53 9.60
N VAL A 650 5.92 53.00 8.70
CA VAL A 650 4.73 53.66 8.15
C VAL A 650 3.46 53.11 8.76
N ARG A 651 2.39 53.89 8.72
CA ARG A 651 1.08 53.43 9.16
C ARG A 651 0.44 52.62 8.04
N VAL A 652 0.37 51.31 8.24
CA VAL A 652 -0.19 50.35 7.28
C VAL A 652 -1.70 50.17 7.45
N MET A 653 -2.22 50.39 8.66
CA MET A 653 -3.64 50.31 8.96
C MET A 653 -4.01 51.33 10.03
N ARG A 654 -5.13 52.04 9.82
CA ARG A 654 -5.76 52.83 10.89
C ARG A 654 -6.68 51.91 11.68
N VAL A 655 -6.34 51.66 12.93
CA VAL A 655 -7.19 50.91 13.87
C VAL A 655 -8.08 51.86 14.65
N ASN A 656 -9.33 51.44 14.90
CA ASN A 656 -10.28 52.16 15.74
C ASN A 656 -9.89 52.06 17.22
N GLU A 657 -10.44 52.94 18.07
CA GLU A 657 -10.14 52.97 19.51
C GLU A 657 -10.54 51.65 20.18
N GLY A 658 -9.55 50.92 20.72
CA GLY A 658 -9.73 49.59 21.30
C GLY A 658 -9.62 48.40 20.34
N ALA A 659 -9.54 48.64 19.02
CA ALA A 659 -9.29 47.62 18.00
C ALA A 659 -7.79 47.41 17.76
N LYS A 660 -7.42 46.18 17.37
CA LYS A 660 -6.02 45.78 17.17
C LYS A 660 -5.87 44.95 15.92
N VAL A 661 -4.73 45.05 15.24
CA VAL A 661 -4.35 44.10 14.19
C VAL A 661 -4.12 42.73 14.83
N VAL A 662 -4.90 41.75 14.41
CA VAL A 662 -4.89 40.37 14.95
C VAL A 662 -4.06 39.42 14.10
N ALA A 663 -4.02 39.64 12.78
CA ALA A 663 -3.31 38.79 11.84
C ALA A 663 -2.92 39.58 10.59
N PHE A 664 -1.86 39.11 9.93
CA PHE A 664 -1.52 39.55 8.58
C PHE A 664 -0.82 38.43 7.80
N THR A 665 -0.97 38.47 6.48
CA THR A 665 -0.31 37.53 5.58
C THR A 665 0.17 38.26 4.32
N HIS A 666 0.98 37.59 3.52
CA HIS A 666 1.38 38.07 2.19
C HIS A 666 0.76 37.17 1.12
N ALA A 667 0.45 37.74 -0.03
CA ALA A 667 -0.13 37.06 -1.18
C ALA A 667 0.58 37.53 -2.46
N GLU A 668 0.50 36.73 -3.53
CA GLU A 668 0.93 37.18 -4.86
C GLU A 668 0.08 38.39 -5.31
N HIS A 669 0.72 39.32 -6.02
CA HIS A 669 0.05 40.54 -6.50
C HIS A 669 -1.18 40.24 -7.35
N ASP A 670 -2.30 40.90 -7.05
CA ASP A 670 -3.51 40.86 -7.86
C ASP A 670 -3.83 42.24 -8.44
N ASP A 671 -3.53 42.43 -9.74
CA ASP A 671 -3.81 43.66 -10.49
C ASP A 671 -5.31 44.06 -10.47
N SER A 672 -6.22 43.15 -10.12
CA SER A 672 -7.67 43.38 -10.08
C SER A 672 -8.23 43.78 -8.72
N ALA A 673 -7.43 43.70 -7.66
CA ALA A 673 -7.86 44.01 -6.30
C ALA A 673 -7.63 45.50 -5.97
N GLU A 674 -8.58 46.12 -5.25
CA GLU A 674 -8.38 47.48 -4.74
C GLU A 674 -7.32 47.48 -3.64
N THR A 675 -6.17 48.10 -3.89
CA THR A 675 -5.10 48.30 -2.91
C THR A 675 -5.28 49.65 -2.21
N ALA A 676 -5.21 49.64 -0.88
CA ALA A 676 -5.23 50.86 -0.10
C ALA A 676 -3.86 51.56 -0.18
N LYS A 677 -3.87 52.88 -0.36
CA LYS A 677 -2.65 53.67 -0.34
C LYS A 677 -2.14 53.79 1.10
N VAL A 678 -0.89 53.36 1.32
CA VAL A 678 -0.20 53.53 2.60
C VAL A 678 0.14 55.01 2.79
N GLU A 679 -0.05 55.50 4.02
CA GLU A 679 0.31 56.87 4.41
C GLU A 679 1.85 57.02 4.35
N GLN A 680 2.33 57.67 3.29
CA GLN A 680 3.77 57.93 3.09
C GLN A 680 4.23 59.04 4.02
N LEU A 681 5.42 58.86 4.61
CA LEU A 681 6.07 59.89 5.42
C LEU A 681 6.56 61.04 4.52
N SER A 682 6.48 62.26 5.02
CA SER A 682 7.14 63.42 4.39
C SER A 682 8.66 63.30 4.45
N GLU A 683 9.39 63.98 3.55
CA GLU A 683 10.86 63.94 3.53
C GLU A 683 11.50 64.41 4.86
N GLU A 684 10.84 65.35 5.56
CA GLU A 684 11.29 65.83 6.87
C GLU A 684 11.11 64.76 7.97
N GLU A 685 9.96 64.08 7.99
CA GLU A 685 9.71 62.98 8.94
C GLU A 685 10.61 61.78 8.68
N LEU A 686 10.94 61.51 7.41
CA LEU A 686 11.86 60.45 7.03
C LEU A 686 13.26 60.70 7.59
N LYS A 687 13.80 61.90 7.36
CA LYS A 687 15.11 62.32 7.90
C LYS A 687 15.13 62.31 9.42
N ALA A 688 14.04 62.71 10.07
CA ALA A 688 13.93 62.65 11.53
C ALA A 688 13.94 61.21 12.05
N GLN A 689 13.20 60.29 11.42
CA GLN A 689 13.23 58.87 11.78
C GLN A 689 14.59 58.23 11.52
N GLU A 690 15.26 58.57 10.41
CA GLU A 690 16.59 58.07 10.09
C GLU A 690 17.65 58.57 11.09
N ALA A 691 17.59 59.83 11.50
CA ALA A 691 18.49 60.39 12.51
C ALA A 691 18.30 59.72 13.88
N LEU A 692 17.05 59.58 14.32
CA LEU A 692 16.70 58.86 15.56
C LEU A 692 17.11 57.38 15.52
N ALA A 693 16.90 56.73 14.38
CA ALA A 693 17.30 55.34 14.18
C ALA A 693 18.81 55.17 14.23
N ALA A 694 19.58 56.07 13.60
CA ALA A 694 21.04 56.06 13.63
C ALA A 694 21.61 56.32 15.03
N GLU A 695 20.92 57.12 15.85
CA GLU A 695 21.29 57.36 17.25
C GLU A 695 20.99 56.13 18.13
N GLU A 696 19.82 55.50 17.97
CA GLU A 696 19.52 54.24 18.66
C GLU A 696 20.45 53.10 18.24
N GLU A 697 20.83 53.03 16.96
CA GLU A 697 21.76 52.03 16.42
C GLU A 697 23.17 52.18 17.01
N LYS A 698 23.64 53.42 17.21
CA LYS A 698 24.92 53.69 17.89
C LYS A 698 24.89 53.32 19.38
N ASN A 699 23.71 53.37 20.00
CA ASN A 699 23.51 53.03 21.41
C ASN A 699 23.19 51.54 21.62
N GLU A 700 23.17 50.71 20.58
CA GLU A 700 22.96 49.26 20.71
C GLU A 700 24.15 48.63 21.44
N VAL A 701 23.95 48.31 22.73
CA VAL A 701 24.91 47.50 23.49
C VAL A 701 24.80 46.06 23.02
N ILE A 702 25.82 45.61 22.29
CA ILE A 702 25.97 44.22 21.86
C ILE A 702 26.29 43.38 23.10
N VAL A 703 25.27 42.76 23.70
CA VAL A 703 25.46 41.73 24.71
C VAL A 703 25.76 40.43 23.98
N ASP A 704 27.03 40.05 23.87
CA ASP A 704 27.40 38.67 23.55
C ASP A 704 27.10 37.81 24.78
N SER A 705 26.20 36.85 24.61
CA SER A 705 26.00 35.82 25.63
C SER A 705 27.13 34.83 25.46
N GLU A 706 28.12 34.88 26.36
CA GLU A 706 29.05 33.77 26.56
C GLU A 706 28.28 32.48 26.91
N PRO A 707 28.77 31.30 26.52
CA PRO A 707 28.13 30.05 26.87
C PRO A 707 28.31 29.77 28.37
N GLU A 708 27.22 29.78 29.14
CA GLU A 708 27.16 29.07 30.43
C GLU A 708 27.14 27.56 30.15
N ASP A 709 28.31 26.97 29.92
CA ASP A 709 28.54 25.53 30.09
C ASP A 709 29.10 25.31 31.50
N SER A 710 28.22 25.15 32.49
CA SER A 710 28.44 24.31 33.68
C SER A 710 27.22 24.36 34.60
N GLU A 711 26.38 23.34 34.53
CA GLU A 711 25.71 22.80 35.72
C GLU A 711 25.44 21.32 35.44
N ASP A 712 26.47 20.51 35.73
CA ASP A 712 26.27 19.16 36.24
C ASP A 712 25.38 19.27 37.48
N GLY A 713 24.28 18.52 37.51
CA GLY A 713 23.34 18.52 38.62
C GLY A 713 22.36 17.38 38.51
N GLU A 714 22.71 16.31 39.20
CA GLU A 714 21.91 15.14 39.61
C GLU A 714 20.42 15.45 39.84
N GLU A 715 19.52 14.72 39.16
CA GLU A 715 18.51 13.78 39.71
C GLU A 715 17.63 13.18 38.60
#